data_AF-R5FB67-F1
#
_entry.id   AF-R5FB67-F1
#
_cell.length_a   1.000
_cell.length_b   1.000
_cell.length_c   1.000
_cell.angle_alpha   90.00
_cell.angle_beta   90.00
_cell.angle_gamma   90.00
#
_symmetry.space_group_name_H-M   'P 1'
#
loop_
_entity.id
_entity.type
_entity.pdbx_description
1 polymer ?
#
loop_
_entity_poly.entity_id
_entity_poly.type
_entity_poly.pdbx_seq_one_letter_code
_entity_poly.pdbx_strand_id
1 'polypeptide(L)'
;MNKNDSQNIYEAIRNIAAKLCKDGETYLRADLAYELKQYGINADSIDVSRLALEAYRYFNNDSSIKRAFVTNDSRSPLINEYQMTDLLDNGKAEDAMEMVRKELDKTSLTLSKLQDDINLNMQVATVKEASKMMDKVMGTSGVKAVRTEASTLFDRYSKMVGTYHEGEDTVRRNIADFTTLRTDIVATYQEYAMQLIDIYGDSIKAVAPNLFDFSQVQFLDVDSMLKHTELEYNRISDTCSALISEISDSFQTSLQNSAAAYKSAGKDNKTLGLAMAGLGMLTHYMEARERTNLLRTDLTTFKTSIKRDTTRIKADLGRLLVIYKTLNDVVIPKANLYLRHAAKLMTSDIKAITALLYDNVEIRSLEEQRRELLARVKALDGEINDHLQNIDVYQSLISDLTQTLESKAASYRDAKARKPSKPFFLVNIFTFGHANKTYSRNYAEWDAVCYPLVREYESNQVDLKLDKDELTSHQNDMNAKKQERHLVKQKLDEINKQIRAKLNASDDVQLKMLPHLRTVIAMLRLGREIMETRLDKRLVGTVDIPDYSETELLPADIENNLSLFTSTLADHLHTDRDTAIAVLNGVDDYRGTEEENRGYSEEDLAQVTGASEQALQQGISLLDSALKLKTQQLQGRLAGAAYDEAFDKIASDFRKQIKAIDNKSAFVREVIRRANLANSEDDRKQALLMLSELSGQSLSEQDFKDFINGKKQITL
;
A
#
# COMPACT_ATOMS: atom_id res chain seq x y z
N MET A 1 -36.34 -1.61 14.18
CA MET A 1 -36.10 -0.44 15.06
C MET A 1 -37.33 0.46 15.00
N ASN A 2 -37.82 0.98 16.13
CA ASN A 2 -38.92 1.95 16.12
C ASN A 2 -38.41 3.32 15.61
N LYS A 3 -39.30 4.13 15.02
CA LYS A 3 -38.93 5.42 14.41
C LYS A 3 -38.29 6.43 15.39
N ASN A 4 -38.66 6.36 16.68
CA ASN A 4 -38.06 7.18 17.75
C ASN A 4 -36.64 6.74 18.12
N ASP A 5 -36.30 5.45 18.01
CA ASP A 5 -34.97 4.93 18.35
C ASP A 5 -33.92 5.38 17.32
N SER A 6 -34.33 5.50 16.05
CA SER A 6 -33.44 5.92 14.95
C SER A 6 -33.06 7.40 15.04
N GLN A 7 -33.98 8.27 15.47
CA GLN A 7 -33.69 9.70 15.67
C GLN A 7 -32.65 9.93 16.77
N ASN A 8 -32.74 9.21 17.89
CA ASN A 8 -31.78 9.32 18.98
C ASN A 8 -30.36 8.91 18.54
N ILE A 9 -30.25 7.86 17.71
CA ILE A 9 -28.97 7.42 17.14
C ILE A 9 -28.41 8.47 16.19
N TYR A 10 -29.23 9.05 15.31
CA TYR A 10 -28.77 10.08 14.39
C TYR A 10 -28.26 11.32 15.13
N GLU A 11 -28.97 11.77 16.17
CA GLU A 11 -28.53 12.87 17.02
C GLU A 11 -27.19 12.58 17.72
N ALA A 12 -27.01 11.36 18.24
CA ALA A 12 -25.75 10.92 18.82
C ALA A 12 -24.60 11.00 17.79
N ILE A 13 -24.80 10.43 16.59
CA ILE A 13 -23.84 10.46 15.48
C ILE A 13 -23.45 11.91 15.14
N ARG A 14 -24.43 12.81 15.03
CA ARG A 14 -24.16 14.22 14.74
C ARG A 14 -23.37 14.92 15.84
N ASN A 15 -23.71 14.66 17.10
CA ASN A 15 -23.03 15.28 18.25
C ASN A 15 -21.58 14.80 18.37
N ILE A 16 -21.33 13.50 18.18
CA ILE A 16 -19.99 12.93 18.10
C ILE A 16 -19.22 13.60 16.95
N ALA A 17 -19.81 13.66 15.76
CA ALA A 17 -19.19 14.27 14.59
C ALA A 17 -18.79 15.74 14.81
N ALA A 18 -19.67 16.51 15.44
CA ALA A 18 -19.42 17.91 15.74
C ALA A 18 -18.26 18.10 16.73
N LYS A 19 -18.13 17.20 17.73
CA LYS A 19 -17.03 17.20 18.70
C LYS A 19 -15.70 16.86 18.01
N LEU A 20 -15.65 15.75 17.27
CA LEU A 20 -14.45 15.31 16.56
C LEU A 20 -13.94 16.37 15.57
N CYS A 21 -14.86 16.97 14.80
CA CYS A 21 -14.53 18.05 13.88
C CYS A 21 -13.96 19.30 14.56
N LYS A 22 -14.34 19.57 15.82
CA LYS A 22 -13.81 20.70 16.59
C LYS A 22 -12.40 20.43 17.08
N ASP A 23 -12.12 19.19 17.44
CA ASP A 23 -10.83 18.74 17.99
C ASP A 23 -9.83 18.36 16.88
N GLY A 24 -10.28 18.27 15.63
CA GLY A 24 -9.45 17.90 14.47
C GLY A 24 -9.21 16.40 14.36
N GLU A 25 -10.05 15.60 15.02
CA GLU A 25 -9.94 14.15 15.13
C GLU A 25 -10.98 13.45 14.24
N THR A 26 -10.76 12.15 14.04
CA THR A 26 -11.66 11.25 13.30
C THR A 26 -11.82 9.95 14.07
N TYR A 27 -12.97 9.32 13.92
CA TYR A 27 -13.25 7.98 14.45
C TYR A 27 -13.29 6.96 13.32
N LEU A 28 -12.74 5.78 13.58
CA LEU A 28 -12.94 4.59 12.76
C LEU A 28 -14.38 4.11 12.87
N ARG A 29 -14.77 3.19 11.99
CA ARG A 29 -16.08 2.54 12.07
C ARG A 29 -16.25 1.80 13.40
N ALA A 30 -15.20 1.10 13.85
CA ALA A 30 -15.17 0.43 15.14
C ALA A 30 -15.33 1.38 16.34
N ASP A 31 -14.71 2.56 16.30
CA ASP A 31 -14.85 3.57 17.36
C ASP A 31 -16.29 4.09 17.42
N LEU A 32 -16.89 4.37 16.26
CA LEU A 32 -18.29 4.77 16.20
C LEU A 32 -19.20 3.64 16.71
N ALA A 33 -18.93 2.38 16.33
CA ALA A 33 -19.67 1.23 16.83
C ALA A 33 -19.60 1.15 18.37
N TYR A 34 -18.43 1.40 18.95
CA TYR A 34 -18.22 1.42 20.39
C TYR A 34 -19.08 2.48 21.09
N GLU A 35 -19.09 3.73 20.58
CA GLU A 35 -19.94 4.80 21.14
C GLU A 35 -21.44 4.50 21.00
N LEU A 36 -21.82 3.77 19.94
CA LEU A 36 -23.21 3.41 19.65
C LEU A 36 -23.71 2.19 20.44
N LYS A 37 -22.87 1.51 21.23
CA LYS A 37 -23.28 0.38 22.11
C LYS A 37 -24.44 0.72 23.04
N GLN A 38 -24.42 1.93 23.61
CA GLN A 38 -25.49 2.40 24.50
C GLN A 38 -26.84 2.57 23.79
N TYR A 39 -26.85 2.59 22.45
CA TYR A 39 -28.05 2.68 21.62
C TYR A 39 -28.44 1.33 20.99
N GLY A 40 -27.81 0.22 21.42
CA GLY A 40 -28.13 -1.13 20.95
C GLY A 40 -27.32 -1.63 19.75
N ILE A 41 -26.27 -0.91 19.36
CA ILE A 41 -25.35 -1.34 18.30
C ILE A 41 -24.19 -2.11 18.94
N ASN A 42 -24.26 -3.44 18.90
CA ASN A 42 -23.41 -4.28 19.75
C ASN A 42 -21.95 -4.38 19.29
N ALA A 43 -21.70 -4.26 17.99
CA ALA A 43 -20.40 -4.51 17.37
C ALA A 43 -20.24 -3.75 16.05
N ASP A 44 -19.00 -3.71 15.57
CA ASP A 44 -18.70 -3.19 14.24
C ASP A 44 -19.38 -4.02 13.14
N SER A 45 -20.09 -3.34 12.23
CA SER A 45 -20.86 -3.98 11.17
C SER A 45 -21.31 -2.97 10.11
N ILE A 46 -21.77 -3.49 8.97
CA ILE A 46 -22.42 -2.70 7.91
C ILE A 46 -23.55 -1.78 8.40
N ASP A 47 -24.22 -2.13 9.52
CA ASP A 47 -25.27 -1.30 10.10
C ASP A 47 -24.74 0.05 10.60
N VAL A 48 -23.49 0.12 11.05
CA VAL A 48 -22.82 1.35 11.50
C VAL A 48 -22.66 2.31 10.31
N SER A 49 -22.16 1.81 9.18
CA SER A 49 -22.02 2.59 7.93
C SER A 49 -23.38 3.06 7.42
N ARG A 50 -24.41 2.20 7.50
CA ARG A 50 -25.79 2.57 7.15
C ARG A 50 -26.31 3.70 8.04
N LEU A 51 -26.20 3.58 9.37
CA LEU A 51 -26.68 4.58 10.31
C LEU A 51 -25.96 5.93 10.14
N ALA A 52 -24.66 5.91 9.85
CA ALA A 52 -23.89 7.12 9.54
C ALA A 52 -24.41 7.81 8.26
N LEU A 53 -24.69 7.05 7.20
CA LEU A 53 -25.27 7.60 5.96
C LEU A 53 -26.69 8.14 6.17
N GLU A 54 -27.52 7.41 6.89
CA GLU A 54 -28.88 7.83 7.23
C GLU A 54 -28.87 9.13 8.03
N ALA A 55 -28.02 9.24 9.07
CA ALA A 55 -27.84 10.46 9.84
C ALA A 55 -27.35 11.61 8.98
N TYR A 56 -26.34 11.37 8.11
CA TYR A 56 -25.84 12.36 7.16
C TYR A 56 -26.96 12.95 6.29
N ARG A 57 -27.84 12.10 5.74
CA ARG A 57 -28.99 12.55 4.94
C ARG A 57 -30.06 13.23 5.77
N TYR A 58 -30.36 12.70 6.95
CA TYR A 58 -31.35 13.24 7.88
C TYR A 58 -31.03 14.69 8.26
N PHE A 59 -29.74 15.01 8.43
CA PHE A 59 -29.26 16.37 8.72
C PHE A 59 -28.85 17.16 7.47
N ASN A 60 -29.48 16.92 6.32
CA ASN A 60 -29.27 17.66 5.08
C ASN A 60 -27.81 17.65 4.59
N ASN A 61 -27.18 16.48 4.56
CA ASN A 61 -25.81 16.27 4.11
C ASN A 61 -24.77 17.01 4.96
N ASP A 62 -24.90 16.92 6.30
CA ASP A 62 -23.98 17.57 7.25
C ASP A 62 -22.52 17.14 7.01
N SER A 63 -21.70 18.07 6.53
CA SER A 63 -20.29 17.82 6.21
C SER A 63 -19.46 17.34 7.40
N SER A 64 -19.90 17.62 8.62
CA SER A 64 -19.23 17.18 9.85
C SER A 64 -19.29 15.66 9.98
N ILE A 65 -20.45 15.06 9.69
CA ILE A 65 -20.65 13.60 9.73
C ILE A 65 -19.76 12.93 8.67
N LYS A 66 -19.69 13.50 7.47
CA LYS A 66 -18.83 12.98 6.41
C LYS A 66 -17.34 12.99 6.78
N ARG A 67 -16.88 14.02 7.51
CA ARG A 67 -15.47 14.20 7.85
C ARG A 67 -15.06 13.43 9.11
N ALA A 68 -15.96 13.31 10.08
CA ALA A 68 -15.64 12.78 11.39
C ALA A 68 -15.48 11.26 11.41
N PHE A 69 -16.13 10.54 10.48
CA PHE A 69 -16.14 9.08 10.46
C PHE A 69 -15.46 8.55 9.22
N VAL A 70 -14.50 7.66 9.42
CA VAL A 70 -13.73 7.01 8.36
C VAL A 70 -13.84 5.49 8.46
N THR A 71 -13.49 4.82 7.38
CA THR A 71 -13.33 3.36 7.29
C THR A 71 -12.28 2.85 8.29
N ASN A 72 -12.28 1.57 8.64
CA ASN A 72 -11.35 1.00 9.65
C ASN A 72 -9.87 1.08 9.23
N ASP A 73 -9.59 1.20 7.94
CA ASP A 73 -8.26 1.48 7.39
C ASP A 73 -7.87 2.97 7.45
N SER A 74 -8.75 3.84 7.94
CA SER A 74 -8.65 5.32 7.96
C SER A 74 -8.61 6.01 6.61
N ARG A 75 -8.88 5.32 5.50
CA ARG A 75 -8.58 5.84 4.15
C ARG A 75 -9.73 6.58 3.48
N SER A 76 -10.98 6.27 3.83
CA SER A 76 -12.16 6.84 3.16
C SER A 76 -13.23 7.31 4.14
N PRO A 77 -14.06 8.32 3.79
CA PRO A 77 -15.26 8.66 4.56
C PRO A 77 -16.18 7.46 4.68
N LEU A 78 -16.62 7.17 5.91
CA LEU A 78 -17.42 5.98 6.23
C LEU A 78 -18.72 5.89 5.41
N ILE A 79 -19.36 7.04 5.18
CA ILE A 79 -20.62 7.12 4.45
C ILE A 79 -20.53 6.62 3.01
N ASN A 80 -19.33 6.56 2.43
CA ASN A 80 -19.13 6.11 1.06
C ASN A 80 -19.31 4.59 0.93
N GLU A 81 -19.07 3.80 1.99
CA GLU A 81 -19.19 2.33 1.96
C GLU A 81 -20.62 1.86 1.65
N TYR A 82 -21.62 2.52 2.23
CA TYR A 82 -23.02 2.10 2.12
C TYR A 82 -23.81 2.88 1.06
N GLN A 83 -23.23 3.95 0.51
CA GLN A 83 -23.96 4.87 -0.37
C GLN A 83 -24.46 4.20 -1.65
N MET A 84 -23.65 3.30 -2.21
CA MET A 84 -24.00 2.56 -3.42
C MET A 84 -25.11 1.53 -3.15
N THR A 85 -24.95 0.73 -2.09
CA THR A 85 -25.94 -0.27 -1.67
C THR A 85 -27.30 0.36 -1.40
N ASP A 86 -27.33 1.48 -0.67
CA ASP A 86 -28.56 2.21 -0.40
C ASP A 86 -29.25 2.69 -1.68
N LEU A 87 -28.51 3.23 -2.65
CA LEU A 87 -29.11 3.71 -3.90
C LEU A 87 -29.70 2.56 -4.72
N LEU A 88 -29.03 1.41 -4.73
CA LEU A 88 -29.51 0.20 -5.40
C LEU A 88 -30.76 -0.37 -4.71
N ASP A 89 -30.75 -0.48 -3.38
CA ASP A 89 -31.89 -0.97 -2.58
C ASP A 89 -33.13 -0.07 -2.72
N ASN A 90 -32.94 1.24 -2.90
CA ASN A 90 -34.02 2.20 -3.12
C ASN A 90 -34.43 2.35 -4.60
N GLY A 91 -33.95 1.49 -5.50
CA GLY A 91 -34.30 1.51 -6.92
C GLY A 91 -33.76 2.74 -7.68
N LYS A 92 -32.77 3.45 -7.12
CA LYS A 92 -32.11 4.62 -7.70
C LYS A 92 -30.81 4.23 -8.40
N ALA A 93 -30.92 3.24 -9.30
CA ALA A 93 -29.77 2.69 -10.01
C ALA A 93 -29.01 3.77 -10.81
N GLU A 94 -29.70 4.78 -11.35
CA GLU A 94 -29.07 5.91 -12.07
C GLU A 94 -28.11 6.72 -11.19
N ASP A 95 -28.56 7.06 -9.98
CA ASP A 95 -27.77 7.84 -9.03
C ASP A 95 -26.57 7.02 -8.53
N ALA A 96 -26.74 5.70 -8.33
CA ALA A 96 -25.65 4.78 -8.00
C ALA A 96 -24.60 4.74 -9.13
N MET A 97 -25.07 4.71 -10.38
CA MET A 97 -24.23 4.70 -11.56
C MET A 97 -23.47 6.01 -11.78
N GLU A 98 -24.07 7.17 -11.49
CA GLU A 98 -23.40 8.47 -11.57
C GLU A 98 -22.27 8.59 -10.53
N MET A 99 -22.50 8.08 -9.31
CA MET A 99 -21.51 8.05 -8.25
C MET A 99 -20.29 7.21 -8.61
N VAL A 100 -20.52 5.98 -9.08
CA VAL A 100 -19.46 5.08 -9.56
C VAL A 100 -18.66 5.78 -10.65
N ARG A 101 -19.30 6.36 -11.68
CA ARG A 101 -18.60 7.10 -12.75
C ARG A 101 -17.73 8.25 -12.24
N LYS A 102 -18.24 9.05 -11.30
CA LYS A 102 -17.53 10.20 -10.76
C LYS A 102 -16.26 9.80 -10.00
N GLU A 103 -16.32 8.73 -9.21
CA GLU A 103 -15.13 8.22 -8.50
C GLU A 103 -14.13 7.59 -9.47
N LEU A 104 -14.60 6.95 -10.53
CA LEU A 104 -13.76 6.37 -11.58
C LEU A 104 -13.00 7.46 -12.36
N ASP A 105 -13.65 8.57 -12.71
CA ASP A 105 -13.01 9.71 -13.39
C ASP A 105 -11.92 10.37 -12.53
N LYS A 106 -12.16 10.53 -11.22
CA LYS A 106 -11.19 11.07 -10.25
C LYS A 106 -9.96 10.18 -10.15
N THR A 107 -10.17 8.87 -10.18
CA THR A 107 -9.14 7.84 -10.07
C THR A 107 -8.27 7.73 -11.32
N SER A 108 -8.87 7.84 -12.51
CA SER A 108 -8.14 7.87 -13.78
C SER A 108 -7.13 9.03 -13.83
N LEU A 109 -7.47 10.17 -13.22
CA LEU A 109 -6.57 11.33 -13.13
C LEU A 109 -5.37 11.05 -12.21
N THR A 110 -5.58 10.37 -11.09
CA THR A 110 -4.53 9.99 -10.13
C THR A 110 -3.56 8.97 -10.73
N LEU A 111 -4.06 7.91 -11.36
CA LEU A 111 -3.22 6.89 -11.99
C LEU A 111 -2.48 7.41 -13.24
N SER A 112 -3.03 8.41 -13.94
CA SER A 112 -2.32 9.08 -15.04
C SER A 112 -1.17 9.96 -14.53
N LYS A 113 -1.37 10.68 -13.43
CA LYS A 113 -0.28 11.44 -12.77
C LYS A 113 0.82 10.52 -12.25
N LEU A 114 0.45 9.36 -11.71
CA LEU A 114 1.39 8.31 -11.31
C LEU A 114 2.22 7.80 -12.49
N GLN A 115 1.59 7.56 -13.64
CA GLN A 115 2.31 7.16 -14.87
C GLN A 115 3.36 8.22 -15.26
N ASP A 116 3.04 9.51 -15.10
CA ASP A 116 3.96 10.62 -15.34
C ASP A 116 5.10 10.67 -14.30
N ASP A 117 4.81 10.48 -13.02
CA ASP A 117 5.79 10.46 -11.92
C ASP A 117 6.73 9.23 -11.97
N ILE A 118 6.23 8.08 -12.45
CA ILE A 118 7.02 6.87 -12.71
C ILE A 118 8.11 7.13 -13.75
N ASN A 119 7.82 7.96 -14.76
CA ASN A 119 8.75 8.32 -15.83
C ASN A 119 9.79 9.38 -15.39
N LEU A 120 9.46 10.21 -14.40
CA LEU A 120 10.29 11.36 -13.99
C LEU A 120 11.34 11.03 -12.90
N ASN A 121 11.13 10.04 -12.04
CA ASN A 121 11.80 10.01 -10.73
C ASN A 121 13.21 9.38 -10.61
N MET A 122 13.88 8.95 -11.69
CA MET A 122 15.23 8.36 -11.60
C MET A 122 16.38 9.16 -12.22
N GLN A 123 16.12 10.35 -12.78
CA GLN A 123 17.23 11.26 -13.08
C GLN A 123 17.62 11.98 -11.80
N VAL A 124 18.72 11.54 -11.18
CA VAL A 124 19.37 12.24 -10.07
C VAL A 124 19.82 13.60 -10.60
N ALA A 125 18.96 14.62 -10.42
CA ALA A 125 19.37 15.99 -10.60
C ALA A 125 20.36 16.30 -9.48
N THR A 126 21.64 16.47 -9.84
CA THR A 126 22.69 16.96 -8.95
C THR A 126 22.23 18.29 -8.34
N VAL A 127 21.84 18.26 -7.07
CA VAL A 127 21.46 19.47 -6.33
C VAL A 127 22.70 20.36 -6.22
N LYS A 128 22.64 21.55 -6.85
CA LYS A 128 23.60 22.63 -6.63
C LYS A 128 23.19 23.36 -5.35
N GLU A 129 23.82 23.05 -4.23
CA GLU A 129 23.63 23.80 -2.99
C GLU A 129 24.82 24.70 -2.64
N ALA A 130 24.47 25.89 -2.15
CA ALA A 130 25.34 26.97 -1.75
C ALA A 130 25.55 26.94 -0.22
N SER A 131 26.68 26.38 0.23
CA SER A 131 27.21 26.49 1.62
C SER A 131 28.71 26.12 1.65
N LYS A 132 29.51 26.67 0.72
CA LYS A 132 30.71 25.96 0.24
C LYS A 132 32.04 26.26 0.94
N MET A 133 32.17 27.31 1.74
CA MET A 133 33.50 27.74 2.19
C MET A 133 33.95 27.08 3.50
N MET A 134 33.18 27.18 4.59
CA MET A 134 33.56 26.62 5.90
C MET A 134 33.60 25.07 5.89
N ASP A 135 32.61 24.44 5.25
CA ASP A 135 32.51 22.97 5.16
C ASP A 135 33.61 22.33 4.29
N LYS A 136 34.17 23.09 3.34
CA LYS A 136 35.31 22.65 2.54
C LYS A 136 36.63 22.78 3.31
N VAL A 137 36.74 23.80 4.16
CA VAL A 137 37.88 24.00 5.06
C VAL A 137 37.90 22.92 6.15
N MET A 138 36.74 22.57 6.72
CA MET A 138 36.63 21.54 7.76
C MET A 138 36.59 20.10 7.22
N GLY A 139 36.52 19.89 5.91
CA GLY A 139 36.44 18.54 5.30
C GLY A 139 35.07 17.86 5.36
N THR A 140 34.02 18.51 5.90
CA THR A 140 32.66 17.93 6.10
C THR A 140 31.76 17.97 4.86
N SER A 141 32.15 18.72 3.81
CA SER A 141 31.32 18.93 2.61
C SER A 141 30.88 17.63 1.91
N GLY A 142 31.71 16.59 1.91
CA GLY A 142 31.38 15.30 1.32
C GLY A 142 30.31 14.53 2.09
N VAL A 143 30.35 14.59 3.42
CA VAL A 143 29.39 13.96 4.33
C VAL A 143 28.01 14.62 4.23
N LYS A 144 27.97 15.97 4.17
CA LYS A 144 26.72 16.71 3.96
C LYS A 144 26.05 16.35 2.62
N ALA A 145 26.84 16.21 1.55
CA ALA A 145 26.31 15.80 0.25
C ALA A 145 25.67 14.41 0.28
N VAL A 146 26.29 13.44 0.97
CA VAL A 146 25.71 12.09 1.17
C VAL A 146 24.38 12.17 1.91
N ARG A 147 24.32 12.96 3.00
CA ARG A 147 23.09 13.14 3.78
C ARG A 147 21.96 13.74 2.95
N THR A 148 22.21 14.80 2.19
CA THR A 148 21.21 15.43 1.31
C THR A 148 20.71 14.46 0.24
N GLU A 149 21.60 13.69 -0.37
CA GLU A 149 21.23 12.72 -1.41
C GLU A 149 20.40 11.56 -0.84
N ALA A 150 20.78 11.00 0.32
CA ALA A 150 20.01 9.97 1.01
C ALA A 150 18.60 10.47 1.38
N SER A 151 18.49 11.68 1.92
CA SER A 151 17.21 12.30 2.28
C SER A 151 16.31 12.50 1.06
N THR A 152 16.87 12.95 -0.06
CA THR A 152 16.12 13.14 -1.31
C THR A 152 15.61 11.81 -1.87
N LEU A 153 16.43 10.75 -1.80
CA LEU A 153 16.03 9.41 -2.24
C LEU A 153 14.91 8.84 -1.38
N PHE A 154 15.04 8.96 -0.06
CA PHE A 154 14.02 8.51 0.89
C PHE A 154 12.68 9.25 0.68
N ASP A 155 12.68 10.59 0.59
CA ASP A 155 11.45 11.37 0.34
C ASP A 155 10.72 10.95 -0.95
N ARG A 156 11.46 10.70 -2.04
CA ARG A 156 10.87 10.21 -3.30
C ARG A 156 10.30 8.80 -3.16
N TYR A 157 11.01 7.93 -2.44
CA TYR A 157 10.57 6.57 -2.18
C TYR A 157 9.29 6.53 -1.36
N SER A 158 9.21 7.30 -0.26
CA SER A 158 8.01 7.43 0.57
C SER A 158 6.80 7.93 -0.22
N LYS A 159 6.99 8.89 -1.13
CA LYS A 159 5.91 9.37 -2.02
C LYS A 159 5.38 8.26 -2.93
N MET A 160 6.26 7.45 -3.50
CA MET A 160 5.87 6.34 -4.37
C MET A 160 5.15 5.23 -3.61
N VAL A 161 5.55 4.94 -2.37
CA VAL A 161 4.79 4.06 -1.46
C VAL A 161 3.38 4.62 -1.25
N GLY A 162 3.25 5.92 -0.98
CA GLY A 162 1.96 6.58 -0.90
C GLY A 162 1.10 6.41 -2.16
N THR A 163 1.70 6.49 -3.34
CA THR A 163 0.95 6.26 -4.59
C THR A 163 0.58 4.79 -4.82
N TYR A 164 1.37 3.85 -4.31
CA TYR A 164 0.98 2.44 -4.31
C TYR A 164 -0.30 2.25 -3.49
N HIS A 165 -0.37 2.82 -2.29
CA HIS A 165 -1.57 2.79 -1.45
C HIS A 165 -2.80 3.34 -2.17
N GLU A 166 -2.68 4.48 -2.86
CA GLU A 166 -3.78 5.04 -3.67
C GLU A 166 -4.26 4.08 -4.77
N GLY A 167 -3.33 3.37 -5.41
CA GLY A 167 -3.62 2.36 -6.43
C GLY A 167 -4.28 1.10 -5.86
N GLU A 168 -3.82 0.64 -4.70
CA GLU A 168 -4.41 -0.47 -3.95
C GLU A 168 -5.85 -0.16 -3.53
N ASP A 169 -6.08 0.97 -2.86
CA ASP A 169 -7.40 1.40 -2.40
C ASP A 169 -8.40 1.47 -3.56
N THR A 170 -7.92 1.99 -4.68
CA THR A 170 -8.67 2.09 -5.92
C THR A 170 -9.13 0.71 -6.41
N VAL A 171 -8.22 -0.26 -6.47
CA VAL A 171 -8.54 -1.61 -6.93
C VAL A 171 -9.48 -2.29 -5.94
N ARG A 172 -9.24 -2.15 -4.64
CA ARG A 172 -10.12 -2.67 -3.57
C ARG A 172 -11.53 -2.10 -3.70
N ARG A 173 -11.67 -0.79 -3.91
CA ARG A 173 -12.96 -0.13 -4.13
C ARG A 173 -13.68 -0.66 -5.38
N ASN A 174 -12.99 -0.79 -6.51
CA ASN A 174 -13.59 -1.36 -7.72
C ASN A 174 -14.05 -2.82 -7.53
N ILE A 175 -13.27 -3.61 -6.77
CA ILE A 175 -13.65 -4.98 -6.40
C ILE A 175 -14.92 -4.96 -5.54
N ALA A 176 -14.99 -4.06 -4.56
CA ALA A 176 -16.16 -3.89 -3.70
C ALA A 176 -17.39 -3.49 -4.53
N ASP A 177 -17.28 -2.45 -5.35
CA ASP A 177 -18.36 -1.96 -6.23
C ASP A 177 -18.87 -3.09 -7.13
N PHE A 178 -17.97 -3.81 -7.79
CA PHE A 178 -18.36 -4.93 -8.64
C PHE A 178 -19.00 -6.07 -7.84
N THR A 179 -18.51 -6.36 -6.63
CA THR A 179 -19.08 -7.41 -5.77
C THR A 179 -20.51 -7.06 -5.33
N THR A 180 -20.78 -5.79 -5.04
CA THR A 180 -22.13 -5.27 -4.76
C THR A 180 -23.03 -5.43 -5.98
N LEU A 181 -22.62 -4.93 -7.15
CA LEU A 181 -23.39 -5.10 -8.40
C LEU A 181 -23.66 -6.57 -8.72
N ARG A 182 -22.64 -7.42 -8.55
CA ARG A 182 -22.75 -8.86 -8.77
C ARG A 182 -23.78 -9.50 -7.84
N THR A 183 -23.86 -9.07 -6.59
CA THR A 183 -24.86 -9.56 -5.62
C THR A 183 -26.29 -9.21 -6.09
N ASP A 184 -26.51 -8.02 -6.64
CA ASP A 184 -27.81 -7.65 -7.22
C ASP A 184 -28.15 -8.44 -8.48
N ILE A 185 -27.15 -8.73 -9.32
CA ILE A 185 -27.33 -9.57 -10.51
C ILE A 185 -27.68 -11.00 -10.07
N VAL A 186 -27.07 -11.53 -9.00
CA VAL A 186 -27.41 -12.84 -8.42
C VAL A 186 -28.87 -12.86 -7.96
N ALA A 187 -29.31 -11.83 -7.23
CA ALA A 187 -30.70 -11.74 -6.77
C ALA A 187 -31.68 -11.74 -7.93
N THR A 188 -31.41 -10.91 -8.95
CA THR A 188 -32.19 -10.85 -10.19
C THR A 188 -32.21 -12.23 -10.86
N TYR A 189 -31.06 -12.87 -11.08
CA TYR A 189 -30.97 -14.18 -11.73
C TYR A 189 -31.80 -15.24 -10.99
N GLN A 190 -31.70 -15.29 -9.65
CA GLN A 190 -32.43 -16.27 -8.84
C GLN A 190 -33.94 -16.09 -8.93
N GLU A 191 -34.43 -14.86 -8.84
CA GLU A 191 -35.85 -14.55 -8.94
C GLU A 191 -36.45 -15.04 -10.25
N TYR A 192 -35.86 -14.61 -11.37
CA TYR A 192 -36.35 -14.93 -12.71
C TYR A 192 -36.13 -16.40 -13.10
N ALA A 193 -35.02 -17.02 -12.67
CA ALA A 193 -34.79 -18.45 -12.89
C ALA A 193 -35.84 -19.31 -12.16
N MET A 194 -36.22 -18.95 -10.92
CA MET A 194 -37.26 -19.67 -10.19
C MET A 194 -38.63 -19.51 -10.82
N GLN A 195 -38.98 -18.31 -11.31
CA GLN A 195 -40.24 -18.11 -12.02
C GLN A 195 -40.31 -18.95 -13.31
N LEU A 196 -39.21 -19.07 -14.06
CA LEU A 196 -39.16 -19.97 -15.23
C LEU A 196 -39.32 -21.45 -14.85
N ILE A 197 -38.71 -21.88 -13.74
CA ILE A 197 -38.87 -23.25 -13.21
C ILE A 197 -40.31 -23.48 -12.76
N ASP A 198 -40.98 -22.50 -12.15
CA ASP A 198 -42.38 -22.64 -11.75
C ASP A 198 -43.33 -22.80 -12.96
N ILE A 199 -43.00 -22.18 -14.10
CA ILE A 199 -43.81 -22.25 -15.34
C ILE A 199 -43.54 -23.54 -16.12
N TYR A 200 -42.29 -23.96 -16.27
CA TYR A 200 -41.88 -25.03 -17.19
C TYR A 200 -41.34 -26.29 -16.50
N GLY A 201 -41.27 -26.29 -15.17
CA GLY A 201 -40.77 -27.40 -14.37
C GLY A 201 -39.35 -27.80 -14.74
N ASP A 202 -39.12 -29.10 -14.81
CA ASP A 202 -37.81 -29.69 -15.08
C ASP A 202 -37.29 -29.40 -16.51
N SER A 203 -38.10 -28.81 -17.40
CA SER A 203 -37.65 -28.39 -18.74
C SER A 203 -36.65 -27.22 -18.67
N ILE A 204 -36.60 -26.49 -17.55
CA ILE A 204 -35.61 -25.44 -17.27
C ILE A 204 -34.64 -25.92 -16.19
N LYS A 205 -33.33 -25.79 -16.46
CA LYS A 205 -32.26 -26.09 -15.51
C LYS A 205 -31.52 -24.81 -15.15
N ALA A 206 -31.76 -24.31 -13.94
CA ALA A 206 -30.96 -23.24 -13.36
C ALA A 206 -29.60 -23.79 -12.90
N VAL A 207 -28.52 -23.13 -13.32
CA VAL A 207 -27.15 -23.46 -12.89
C VAL A 207 -26.67 -22.39 -11.92
N ALA A 208 -26.08 -22.81 -10.81
CA ALA A 208 -25.45 -21.89 -9.87
C ALA A 208 -24.24 -21.23 -10.55
N PRO A 209 -24.15 -19.89 -10.59
CA PRO A 209 -23.00 -19.20 -11.18
C PRO A 209 -21.70 -19.56 -10.46
N ASN A 210 -20.63 -19.78 -11.22
CA ASN A 210 -19.30 -20.02 -10.65
C ASN A 210 -18.56 -18.69 -10.40
N LEU A 211 -18.78 -18.13 -9.21
CA LEU A 211 -18.28 -16.82 -8.80
C LEU A 211 -16.76 -16.84 -8.52
N PHE A 212 -16.04 -15.89 -9.12
CA PHE A 212 -14.64 -15.65 -8.79
C PHE A 212 -14.50 -14.98 -7.41
N ASP A 213 -13.52 -15.44 -6.64
CA ASP A 213 -13.19 -14.91 -5.33
C ASP A 213 -12.13 -13.81 -5.46
N PHE A 214 -12.58 -12.55 -5.41
CA PHE A 214 -11.69 -11.39 -5.52
C PHE A 214 -10.85 -11.15 -4.27
N SER A 215 -11.13 -11.82 -3.14
CA SER A 215 -10.28 -11.74 -1.94
C SER A 215 -8.91 -12.39 -2.15
N GLN A 216 -8.74 -13.18 -3.22
CA GLN A 216 -7.45 -13.79 -3.56
C GLN A 216 -6.46 -12.80 -4.17
N VAL A 217 -6.91 -11.59 -4.55
CA VAL A 217 -6.01 -10.56 -5.12
C VAL A 217 -5.08 -10.07 -4.03
N GLN A 218 -3.78 -10.29 -4.23
CA GLN A 218 -2.72 -9.88 -3.31
C GLN A 218 -2.22 -8.48 -3.64
N PHE A 219 -1.66 -7.82 -2.63
CA PHE A 219 -1.02 -6.51 -2.71
C PHE A 219 0.41 -6.60 -2.13
N LEU A 220 1.30 -5.73 -2.58
CA LEU A 220 2.64 -5.61 -2.03
C LEU A 220 2.57 -4.99 -0.64
N ASP A 221 3.31 -5.57 0.29
CA ASP A 221 3.50 -5.01 1.63
C ASP A 221 4.51 -3.85 1.57
N VAL A 222 4.05 -2.72 1.03
CA VAL A 222 4.87 -1.52 0.85
C VAL A 222 5.18 -0.80 2.16
N ASP A 223 4.41 -1.05 3.23
CA ASP A 223 4.64 -0.48 4.55
C ASP A 223 5.85 -1.12 5.23
N SER A 224 5.97 -2.45 5.18
CA SER A 224 7.19 -3.15 5.56
C SER A 224 8.41 -2.69 4.77
N MET A 225 8.25 -2.53 3.44
CA MET A 225 9.33 -2.05 2.58
C MET A 225 9.76 -0.61 2.92
N LEU A 226 8.79 0.27 3.20
CA LEU A 226 9.03 1.66 3.61
C LEU A 226 9.82 1.72 4.91
N LYS A 227 9.38 0.96 5.90
CA LYS A 227 10.00 0.93 7.22
C LYS A 227 11.41 0.34 7.19
N HIS A 228 11.65 -0.70 6.40
CA HIS A 228 13.01 -1.20 6.18
C HIS A 228 13.92 -0.11 5.59
N THR A 229 13.44 0.59 4.57
CA THR A 229 14.18 1.69 3.92
C THR A 229 14.40 2.87 4.86
N GLU A 230 13.43 3.18 5.72
CA GLU A 230 13.53 4.21 6.75
C GLU A 230 14.65 3.89 7.76
N LEU A 231 14.77 2.63 8.19
CA LEU A 231 15.84 2.19 9.09
C LEU A 231 17.23 2.36 8.43
N GLU A 232 17.37 2.01 7.16
CA GLU A 232 18.62 2.23 6.40
C GLU A 232 18.95 3.73 6.26
N TYR A 233 17.95 4.55 5.93
CA TYR A 233 18.10 6.00 5.86
C TYR A 233 18.51 6.61 7.19
N ASN A 234 17.84 6.26 8.29
CA ASN A 234 18.14 6.76 9.62
C ASN A 234 19.57 6.41 10.03
N ARG A 235 20.01 5.18 9.75
CA ARG A 235 21.40 4.77 9.97
C ARG A 235 22.40 5.65 9.21
N ILE A 236 22.16 5.94 7.93
CA ILE A 236 23.04 6.82 7.13
C ILE A 236 23.02 8.25 7.68
N SER A 237 21.85 8.78 8.03
CA SER A 237 21.67 10.13 8.57
C SER A 237 22.37 10.31 9.93
N ASP A 238 22.23 9.33 10.82
CA ASP A 238 22.87 9.32 12.14
C ASP A 238 24.39 9.22 12.00
N THR A 239 24.87 8.33 11.12
CA THR A 239 26.31 8.20 10.83
C THR A 239 26.87 9.49 10.23
N CYS A 240 26.15 10.16 9.33
CA CYS A 240 26.55 11.46 8.80
C CYS A 240 26.63 12.53 9.89
N SER A 241 25.67 12.55 10.83
CA SER A 241 25.62 13.54 11.91
C SER A 241 26.76 13.34 12.91
N ALA A 242 27.02 12.09 13.31
CA ALA A 242 28.16 11.72 14.15
C ALA A 242 29.48 12.08 13.46
N LEU A 243 29.65 11.71 12.18
CA LEU A 243 30.87 11.96 11.44
C LEU A 243 31.15 13.46 11.22
N ILE A 244 30.12 14.28 11.01
CA ILE A 244 30.29 15.74 10.94
C ILE A 244 30.84 16.28 12.27
N SER A 245 30.35 15.78 13.40
CA SER A 245 30.86 16.16 14.73
C SER A 245 32.32 15.72 14.88
N GLU A 246 32.62 14.45 14.60
CA GLU A 246 33.97 13.89 14.74
C GLU A 246 35.00 14.58 13.83
N ILE A 247 34.65 14.87 12.56
CA ILE A 247 35.52 15.62 11.65
C ILE A 247 35.75 17.04 12.18
N SER A 248 34.71 17.68 12.72
CA SER A 248 34.83 19.04 13.27
C SER A 248 35.72 19.08 14.51
N ASP A 249 35.57 18.11 15.41
CA ASP A 249 36.38 17.96 16.61
C ASP A 249 37.83 17.61 16.23
N SER A 250 38.03 16.67 15.30
CA SER A 250 39.35 16.30 14.78
C SER A 250 40.05 17.47 14.09
N PHE A 251 39.32 18.31 13.34
CA PHE A 251 39.85 19.53 12.76
C PHE A 251 40.28 20.52 13.83
N GLN A 252 39.45 20.73 14.86
CA GLN A 252 39.78 21.62 15.99
C GLN A 252 41.01 21.12 16.75
N THR A 253 41.07 19.82 17.06
CA THR A 253 42.23 19.18 17.71
C THR A 253 43.48 19.26 16.83
N SER A 254 43.37 19.00 15.53
CA SER A 254 44.48 19.11 14.58
C SER A 254 45.02 20.54 14.49
N LEU A 255 44.14 21.55 14.53
CA LEU A 255 44.51 22.95 14.56
C LEU A 255 45.17 23.35 15.90
N GLN A 256 44.66 22.85 17.02
CA GLN A 256 45.25 23.06 18.34
C GLN A 256 46.63 22.41 18.46
N ASN A 257 46.77 21.16 17.99
CA ASN A 257 48.03 20.42 17.97
C ASN A 257 49.04 21.06 17.02
N SER A 258 48.61 21.51 15.84
CA SER A 258 49.45 22.26 14.90
C SER A 258 49.94 23.58 15.52
N ALA A 259 49.07 24.31 16.22
CA ALA A 259 49.44 25.53 16.92
C ALA A 259 50.36 25.27 18.13
N ALA A 260 50.18 24.15 18.82
CA ALA A 260 51.04 23.72 19.93
C ALA A 260 52.42 23.28 19.43
N ALA A 261 52.49 22.46 18.38
CA ALA A 261 53.74 22.04 17.72
C ALA A 261 54.55 23.26 17.26
N TYR A 262 53.89 24.20 16.58
CA TYR A 262 54.49 25.47 16.16
C TYR A 262 55.00 26.34 17.32
N LYS A 263 54.32 26.34 18.48
CA LYS A 263 54.72 27.09 19.69
C LYS A 263 55.81 26.38 20.51
N SER A 264 55.83 25.05 20.49
CA SER A 264 56.77 24.21 21.24
C SER A 264 58.14 24.09 20.58
N ALA A 265 58.20 24.24 19.26
CA ALA A 265 59.43 24.47 18.54
C ALA A 265 59.98 25.86 18.92
N GLY A 266 61.10 25.91 19.66
CA GLY A 266 61.78 27.16 19.98
C GLY A 266 62.20 27.97 18.74
N LYS A 267 62.88 29.11 18.94
CA LYS A 267 63.30 30.04 17.86
C LYS A 267 64.02 29.33 16.67
N ASP A 268 64.65 28.19 16.92
CA ASP A 268 65.53 27.49 15.98
C ASP A 268 64.89 26.28 15.23
N ASN A 269 63.64 25.86 15.52
CA ASN A 269 63.07 24.63 14.90
C ASN A 269 61.65 24.79 14.30
N LYS A 270 61.35 25.98 13.78
CA LYS A 270 60.03 26.31 13.18
C LYS A 270 59.68 25.48 11.93
N THR A 271 60.68 24.92 11.24
CA THR A 271 60.51 24.08 10.05
C THR A 271 59.87 22.75 10.43
N LEU A 272 60.38 22.09 11.49
CA LEU A 272 59.77 20.88 12.04
C LEU A 272 58.31 21.13 12.47
N GLY A 273 58.06 22.22 13.22
CA GLY A 273 56.71 22.54 13.69
C GLY A 273 55.70 22.75 12.55
N LEU A 274 56.12 23.35 11.43
CA LEU A 274 55.29 23.54 10.24
C LEU A 274 55.14 22.26 9.40
N ALA A 275 56.19 21.44 9.29
CA ALA A 275 56.14 20.15 8.63
C ALA A 275 55.16 19.19 9.34
N MET A 276 55.25 19.11 10.67
CA MET A 276 54.36 18.29 11.49
C MET A 276 52.91 18.78 11.47
N ALA A 277 52.69 20.10 11.46
CA ALA A 277 51.37 20.68 11.26
C ALA A 277 50.79 20.37 9.87
N GLY A 278 51.61 20.48 8.82
CA GLY A 278 51.23 20.15 7.45
C GLY A 278 50.87 18.68 7.25
N LEU A 279 51.70 17.77 7.77
CA LEU A 279 51.44 16.33 7.76
C LEU A 279 50.20 15.97 8.57
N GLY A 280 50.02 16.54 9.76
CA GLY A 280 48.83 16.32 10.59
C GLY A 280 47.53 16.74 9.90
N MET A 281 47.52 17.90 9.24
CA MET A 281 46.37 18.37 8.45
C MET A 281 46.12 17.50 7.21
N LEU A 282 47.18 17.04 6.53
CA LEU A 282 47.08 16.13 5.39
C LEU A 282 46.45 14.78 5.81
N THR A 283 46.91 14.19 6.91
CA THR A 283 46.34 12.97 7.49
C THR A 283 44.87 13.17 7.86
N HIS A 284 44.52 14.28 8.52
CA HIS A 284 43.12 14.62 8.84
C HIS A 284 42.24 14.66 7.59
N TYR A 285 42.66 15.33 6.51
CA TYR A 285 41.87 15.39 5.27
C TYR A 285 41.75 14.04 4.57
N MET A 286 42.79 13.20 4.63
CA MET A 286 42.75 11.85 4.06
C MET A 286 41.79 10.95 4.84
N GLU A 287 41.81 11.00 6.18
CA GLU A 287 40.89 10.25 7.04
C GLU A 287 39.44 10.72 6.85
N ALA A 288 39.19 12.02 6.85
CA ALA A 288 37.86 12.57 6.56
C ALA A 288 37.32 12.13 5.19
N ARG A 289 38.20 12.03 4.18
CA ARG A 289 37.85 11.59 2.83
C ARG A 289 37.64 10.08 2.75
N GLU A 290 38.42 9.28 3.46
CA GLU A 290 38.24 7.83 3.57
C GLU A 290 36.87 7.52 4.18
N ARG A 291 36.55 8.13 5.34
CA ARG A 291 35.25 7.97 6.01
C ARG A 291 34.09 8.46 5.14
N THR A 292 34.31 9.52 4.36
CA THR A 292 33.34 9.97 3.33
C THR A 292 33.15 8.92 2.22
N ASN A 293 34.20 8.22 1.78
CA ASN A 293 34.08 7.16 0.78
C ASN A 293 33.32 5.94 1.32
N LEU A 294 33.51 5.59 2.59
CA LEU A 294 32.72 4.55 3.26
C LEU A 294 31.22 4.92 3.29
N LEU A 295 30.88 6.14 3.71
CA LEU A 295 29.51 6.66 3.64
C LEU A 295 28.91 6.68 2.23
N ARG A 296 29.72 6.99 1.21
CA ARG A 296 29.29 6.91 -0.19
C ARG A 296 29.06 5.47 -0.65
N THR A 297 29.74 4.51 -0.03
CA THR A 297 29.54 3.08 -0.28
C THR A 297 28.20 2.66 0.32
N ASP A 298 27.92 3.01 1.57
CA ASP A 298 26.62 2.79 2.21
C ASP A 298 25.47 3.42 1.42
N LEU A 299 25.66 4.66 0.93
CA LEU A 299 24.70 5.33 0.04
C LEU A 299 24.50 4.59 -1.29
N THR A 300 25.54 3.94 -1.83
CA THR A 300 25.44 3.17 -3.07
C THR A 300 24.63 1.90 -2.84
N THR A 301 24.84 1.21 -1.72
CA THR A 301 24.01 0.07 -1.30
C THR A 301 22.54 0.49 -1.12
N PHE A 302 22.30 1.60 -0.41
CA PHE A 302 20.97 2.18 -0.23
C PHE A 302 20.28 2.50 -1.55
N LYS A 303 21.00 3.09 -2.52
CA LYS A 303 20.49 3.35 -3.87
C LYS A 303 20.07 2.07 -4.60
N THR A 304 20.88 1.02 -4.51
CA THR A 304 20.58 -0.28 -5.15
C THR A 304 19.36 -0.94 -4.50
N SER A 305 19.24 -0.88 -3.16
CA SER A 305 18.08 -1.35 -2.41
C SER A 305 16.80 -0.62 -2.83
N ILE A 306 16.82 0.73 -2.83
CA ILE A 306 15.71 1.55 -3.32
C ILE A 306 15.37 1.24 -4.78
N LYS A 307 16.37 1.03 -5.65
CA LYS A 307 16.15 0.71 -7.07
C LYS A 307 15.39 -0.60 -7.22
N ARG A 308 15.75 -1.65 -6.48
CA ARG A 308 15.04 -2.93 -6.46
C ARG A 308 13.58 -2.72 -6.07
N ASP A 309 13.36 -2.08 -4.92
CA ASP A 309 12.04 -1.90 -4.33
C ASP A 309 11.15 -1.01 -5.22
N THR A 310 11.73 0.05 -5.79
CA THR A 310 11.09 0.90 -6.80
C THR A 310 10.65 0.11 -8.02
N THR A 311 11.49 -0.81 -8.49
CA THR A 311 11.18 -1.61 -9.68
C THR A 311 10.03 -2.58 -9.40
N ARG A 312 10.01 -3.19 -8.22
CA ARG A 312 8.89 -4.04 -7.75
C ARG A 312 7.59 -3.27 -7.63
N ILE A 313 7.61 -2.11 -6.94
CA ILE A 313 6.43 -1.25 -6.77
C ILE A 313 5.89 -0.80 -8.13
N LYS A 314 6.74 -0.34 -9.05
CA LYS A 314 6.32 0.08 -10.40
C LYS A 314 5.70 -1.05 -11.20
N ALA A 315 6.30 -2.24 -11.16
CA ALA A 315 5.78 -3.40 -11.87
C ALA A 315 4.40 -3.79 -11.32
N ASP A 316 4.23 -3.82 -10.01
CA ASP A 316 2.95 -4.15 -9.40
C ASP A 316 1.88 -3.07 -9.60
N LEU A 317 2.25 -1.77 -9.62
CA LEU A 317 1.36 -0.69 -10.07
C LEU A 317 0.83 -0.92 -11.49
N GLY A 318 1.68 -1.43 -12.40
CA GLY A 318 1.26 -1.84 -13.74
C GLY A 318 0.20 -2.95 -13.71
N ARG A 319 0.34 -3.94 -12.81
CA ARG A 319 -0.65 -4.99 -12.56
C ARG A 319 -1.96 -4.39 -12.01
N LEU A 320 -1.88 -3.53 -11.00
CA LEU A 320 -3.04 -2.85 -10.41
C LEU A 320 -3.80 -2.02 -11.45
N LEU A 321 -3.10 -1.31 -12.35
CA LEU A 321 -3.72 -0.57 -13.44
C LEU A 321 -4.49 -1.48 -14.42
N VAL A 322 -3.97 -2.67 -14.73
CA VAL A 322 -4.67 -3.65 -15.58
C VAL A 322 -5.95 -4.15 -14.89
N ILE A 323 -5.88 -4.47 -13.59
CA ILE A 323 -7.06 -4.87 -12.80
C ILE A 323 -8.07 -3.73 -12.77
N TYR A 324 -7.61 -2.52 -12.44
CA TYR A 324 -8.43 -1.31 -12.42
C TYR A 324 -9.16 -1.14 -13.74
N LYS A 325 -8.45 -1.09 -14.88
CA LYS A 325 -9.10 -0.89 -16.19
C LYS A 325 -10.04 -2.03 -16.54
N THR A 326 -9.70 -3.28 -16.21
CA THR A 326 -10.59 -4.42 -16.45
C THR A 326 -11.92 -4.23 -15.72
N LEU A 327 -11.86 -3.92 -14.43
CA LEU A 327 -13.05 -3.71 -13.61
C LEU A 327 -13.79 -2.43 -14.03
N ASN A 328 -13.09 -1.31 -14.06
CA ASN A 328 -13.60 0.03 -14.33
C ASN A 328 -14.16 0.20 -15.75
N ASP A 329 -13.39 -0.18 -16.75
CA ASP A 329 -13.67 0.23 -18.14
C ASP A 329 -14.59 -0.77 -18.85
N VAL A 330 -14.73 -1.98 -18.30
CA VAL A 330 -15.43 -3.10 -18.94
C VAL A 330 -16.46 -3.72 -18.00
N VAL A 331 -16.03 -4.29 -16.88
CA VAL A 331 -16.87 -5.19 -16.07
C VAL A 331 -17.98 -4.43 -15.33
N ILE A 332 -17.63 -3.36 -14.60
CA ILE A 332 -18.58 -2.51 -13.87
C ILE A 332 -19.56 -1.85 -14.84
N PRO A 333 -19.15 -1.24 -15.98
CA PRO A 333 -20.07 -0.70 -16.97
C PRO A 333 -21.01 -1.75 -17.57
N LYS A 334 -20.53 -2.97 -17.84
CA LYS A 334 -21.38 -4.10 -18.28
C LYS A 334 -22.44 -4.44 -17.23
N ALA A 335 -22.02 -4.63 -15.97
CA ALA A 335 -22.91 -4.93 -14.85
C ALA A 335 -23.96 -3.83 -14.62
N ASN A 336 -23.53 -2.57 -14.67
CA ASN A 336 -24.40 -1.40 -14.56
C ASN A 336 -25.45 -1.35 -15.67
N LEU A 337 -25.03 -1.53 -16.93
CA LEU A 337 -25.96 -1.52 -18.06
C LEU A 337 -26.98 -2.65 -17.95
N TYR A 338 -26.55 -3.83 -17.49
CA TYR A 338 -27.43 -4.95 -17.23
C TYR A 338 -28.47 -4.60 -16.15
N LEU A 339 -28.03 -4.18 -14.96
CA LEU A 339 -28.94 -3.88 -13.85
C LEU A 339 -29.94 -2.77 -14.19
N ARG A 340 -29.52 -1.77 -14.97
CA ARG A 340 -30.37 -0.66 -15.43
C ARG A 340 -31.56 -1.11 -16.26
N HIS A 341 -31.36 -2.09 -17.14
CA HIS A 341 -32.31 -2.38 -18.22
C HIS A 341 -32.83 -3.81 -18.22
N ALA A 342 -32.04 -4.80 -17.83
CA ALA A 342 -32.39 -6.21 -17.91
C ALA A 342 -33.56 -6.57 -16.99
N ALA A 343 -33.55 -6.12 -15.73
CA ALA A 343 -34.65 -6.36 -14.80
C ALA A 343 -35.96 -5.74 -15.32
N LYS A 344 -35.90 -4.53 -15.88
CA LYS A 344 -37.07 -3.85 -16.46
C LYS A 344 -37.63 -4.63 -17.66
N LEU A 345 -36.77 -5.06 -18.58
CA LEU A 345 -37.15 -5.86 -19.75
C LEU A 345 -37.76 -7.21 -19.36
N MET A 346 -37.19 -7.89 -18.37
CA MET A 346 -37.75 -9.16 -17.88
C MET A 346 -39.06 -8.92 -17.13
N THR A 347 -39.17 -7.87 -16.30
CA THR A 347 -40.42 -7.51 -15.60
C THR A 347 -41.55 -7.23 -16.58
N SER A 348 -41.33 -6.38 -17.60
CA SER A 348 -42.35 -6.07 -18.61
C SER A 348 -42.83 -7.32 -19.34
N ASP A 349 -41.92 -8.26 -19.59
CA ASP A 349 -42.17 -9.49 -20.32
C ASP A 349 -42.98 -10.53 -19.52
N ILE A 350 -42.83 -10.59 -18.19
CA ILE A 350 -43.39 -11.73 -17.43
C ILE A 350 -44.34 -11.37 -16.30
N LYS A 351 -44.41 -10.11 -15.86
CA LYS A 351 -45.19 -9.71 -14.68
C LYS A 351 -46.67 -10.07 -14.79
N ALA A 352 -47.27 -9.91 -15.97
CA ALA A 352 -48.67 -10.27 -16.20
C ALA A 352 -48.89 -11.79 -16.14
N ILE A 353 -47.90 -12.58 -16.57
CA ILE A 353 -47.96 -14.04 -16.62
C ILE A 353 -47.75 -14.62 -15.23
N THR A 354 -46.78 -14.12 -14.48
CA THR A 354 -46.52 -14.56 -13.10
C THR A 354 -47.63 -14.12 -12.14
N ALA A 355 -48.27 -12.97 -12.36
CA ALA A 355 -49.45 -12.57 -11.59
C ALA A 355 -50.62 -13.58 -11.73
N LEU A 356 -50.84 -14.12 -12.93
CA LEU A 356 -51.85 -15.16 -13.16
C LEU A 356 -51.45 -16.50 -12.50
N LEU A 357 -50.15 -16.80 -12.51
CA LEU A 357 -49.60 -18.03 -11.93
C LEU A 357 -49.76 -18.09 -10.40
N TYR A 358 -49.64 -16.95 -9.72
CA TYR A 358 -49.68 -16.84 -8.26
C TYR A 358 -51.01 -16.29 -7.71
N ASP A 359 -52.08 -16.25 -8.50
CA ASP A 359 -53.35 -15.63 -8.10
C ASP A 359 -54.11 -16.41 -7.00
N ASN A 360 -53.72 -17.66 -6.74
CA ASN A 360 -54.28 -18.48 -5.65
C ASN A 360 -53.78 -18.00 -4.27
N VAL A 361 -54.69 -17.83 -3.32
CA VAL A 361 -54.42 -17.38 -1.94
C VAL A 361 -53.34 -18.21 -1.23
N GLU A 362 -53.34 -19.54 -1.37
CA GLU A 362 -52.34 -20.41 -0.73
C GLU A 362 -50.96 -20.27 -1.36
N ILE A 363 -50.91 -20.14 -2.69
CA ILE A 363 -49.65 -19.98 -3.42
C ILE A 363 -49.07 -18.59 -3.18
N ARG A 364 -49.93 -17.55 -3.14
CA ARG A 364 -49.54 -16.16 -2.85
C ARG A 364 -48.84 -16.02 -1.50
N SER A 365 -49.34 -16.70 -0.46
CA SER A 365 -48.70 -16.71 0.86
C SER A 365 -47.31 -17.35 0.84
N LEU A 366 -47.14 -18.47 0.12
CA LEU A 366 -45.84 -19.11 -0.05
C LEU A 366 -44.88 -18.27 -0.90
N GLU A 367 -45.40 -17.57 -1.91
CA GLU A 367 -44.63 -16.70 -2.78
C GLU A 367 -44.11 -15.46 -2.04
N GLU A 368 -44.92 -14.87 -1.17
CA GLU A 368 -44.48 -13.77 -0.29
C GLU A 368 -43.38 -14.23 0.66
N GLN A 369 -43.54 -15.40 1.30
CA GLN A 369 -42.48 -15.99 2.14
C GLN A 369 -41.20 -16.25 1.34
N ARG A 370 -41.32 -16.72 0.08
CA ARG A 370 -40.16 -16.90 -0.81
C ARG A 370 -39.45 -15.58 -1.07
N ARG A 371 -40.17 -14.48 -1.32
CA ARG A 371 -39.59 -13.15 -1.53
C ARG A 371 -38.87 -12.65 -0.29
N GLU A 372 -39.46 -12.80 0.89
CA GLU A 372 -38.83 -12.44 2.17
C GLU A 372 -37.53 -13.23 2.39
N LEU A 373 -37.54 -14.54 2.12
CA LEU A 373 -36.35 -15.38 2.24
C LEU A 373 -35.26 -14.98 1.23
N LEU A 374 -35.60 -14.66 -0.02
CA LEU A 374 -34.65 -14.16 -1.01
C LEU A 374 -34.02 -12.83 -0.59
N ALA A 375 -34.84 -11.90 -0.09
CA ALA A 375 -34.35 -10.63 0.45
C ALA A 375 -33.40 -10.86 1.64
N ARG A 376 -33.70 -11.85 2.50
CA ARG A 376 -32.80 -12.23 3.60
C ARG A 376 -31.50 -12.85 3.11
N VAL A 377 -31.52 -13.69 2.06
CA VAL A 377 -30.29 -14.22 1.45
C VAL A 377 -29.42 -13.09 0.90
N LYS A 378 -30.02 -12.12 0.20
CA LYS A 378 -29.31 -10.94 -0.31
C LYS A 378 -28.66 -10.15 0.82
N ALA A 379 -29.41 -9.85 1.88
CA ALA A 379 -28.89 -9.13 3.04
C ALA A 379 -27.72 -9.87 3.70
N LEU A 380 -27.85 -11.19 3.91
CA LEU A 380 -26.79 -12.02 4.48
C LEU A 380 -25.55 -12.10 3.59
N ASP A 381 -25.72 -12.14 2.26
CA ASP A 381 -24.58 -12.08 1.32
C ASP A 381 -23.84 -10.73 1.41
N GLY A 382 -24.56 -9.62 1.61
CA GLY A 382 -23.98 -8.31 1.91
C GLY A 382 -23.20 -8.28 3.24
N GLU A 383 -23.80 -8.78 4.33
CA GLU A 383 -23.18 -8.87 5.66
C GLU A 383 -21.91 -9.74 5.63
N ILE A 384 -21.92 -10.88 4.91
CA ILE A 384 -20.75 -11.75 4.77
C ILE A 384 -19.61 -11.05 4.03
N ASN A 385 -19.92 -10.30 2.97
CA ASN A 385 -18.91 -9.58 2.20
C ASN A 385 -18.27 -8.45 3.02
N ASP A 386 -19.05 -7.72 3.81
CA ASP A 386 -18.55 -6.69 4.74
C ASP A 386 -17.57 -7.27 5.76
N HIS A 387 -17.92 -8.39 6.39
CA HIS A 387 -17.01 -9.06 7.32
C HIS A 387 -15.74 -9.57 6.64
N LEU A 388 -15.83 -10.11 5.41
CA LEU A 388 -14.64 -10.54 4.66
C LEU A 388 -13.67 -9.38 4.39
N GLN A 389 -14.19 -8.20 4.05
CA GLN A 389 -13.36 -7.01 3.83
C GLN A 389 -12.66 -6.55 5.12
N ASN A 390 -13.39 -6.50 6.23
CA ASN A 390 -12.81 -6.06 7.50
C ASN A 390 -11.83 -7.08 8.08
N ILE A 391 -12.06 -8.37 7.87
CA ILE A 391 -11.08 -9.41 8.20
C ILE A 391 -9.74 -9.14 7.50
N ASP A 392 -9.76 -8.78 6.22
CA ASP A 392 -8.55 -8.47 5.46
C ASP A 392 -7.84 -7.21 5.99
N VAL A 393 -8.61 -6.15 6.29
CA VAL A 393 -8.07 -4.92 6.92
C VAL A 393 -7.38 -5.23 8.24
N TYR A 394 -8.05 -5.93 9.16
CA TYR A 394 -7.46 -6.25 10.47
C TYR A 394 -6.29 -7.22 10.36
N GLN A 395 -6.29 -8.14 9.39
CA GLN A 395 -5.12 -8.98 9.13
C GLN A 395 -3.90 -8.15 8.73
N SER A 396 -4.08 -7.12 7.90
CA SER A 396 -3.02 -6.17 7.54
C SER A 396 -2.54 -5.39 8.76
N LEU A 397 -3.44 -4.72 9.49
CA LEU A 397 -3.11 -3.91 10.67
C LEU A 397 -2.35 -4.73 11.74
N ILE A 398 -2.79 -5.96 12.00
CA ILE A 398 -2.13 -6.88 12.93
C ILE A 398 -0.72 -7.21 12.46
N SER A 399 -0.52 -7.44 11.16
CA SER A 399 0.79 -7.74 10.59
C SER A 399 1.73 -6.54 10.75
N ASP A 400 1.27 -5.35 10.40
CA ASP A 400 2.02 -4.09 10.48
C ASP A 400 2.44 -3.75 11.92
N LEU A 401 1.48 -3.84 12.85
CA LEU A 401 1.74 -3.61 14.27
C LEU A 401 2.67 -4.66 14.87
N THR A 402 2.50 -5.94 14.49
CA THR A 402 3.37 -7.02 14.96
C THR A 402 4.81 -6.76 14.52
N GLN A 403 5.02 -6.46 13.25
CA GLN A 403 6.35 -6.16 12.73
C GLN A 403 6.93 -4.87 13.34
N THR A 404 6.08 -3.89 13.66
CA THR A 404 6.49 -2.64 14.34
C THR A 404 6.97 -2.89 15.75
N LEU A 405 6.21 -3.68 16.52
CA LEU A 405 6.64 -4.12 17.83
C LEU A 405 7.92 -4.95 17.76
N GLU A 406 8.05 -5.88 16.81
CA GLU A 406 9.28 -6.68 16.65
C GLU A 406 10.51 -5.80 16.38
N SER A 407 10.39 -4.84 15.45
CA SER A 407 11.48 -3.91 15.12
C SER A 407 11.90 -3.01 16.30
N LYS A 408 10.95 -2.59 17.14
CA LYS A 408 11.19 -1.69 18.28
C LYS A 408 11.50 -2.44 19.58
N ALA A 409 11.37 -3.77 19.61
CA ALA A 409 11.47 -4.58 20.83
C ALA A 409 12.82 -4.47 21.55
N ALA A 410 13.93 -4.33 20.81
CA ALA A 410 15.26 -4.16 21.40
C ALA A 410 15.39 -2.78 22.07
N SER A 411 15.06 -1.72 21.33
CA SER A 411 15.09 -0.34 21.82
C SER A 411 14.13 -0.11 22.99
N TYR A 412 12.94 -0.73 22.96
CA TYR A 412 11.98 -0.70 24.07
C TYR A 412 12.58 -1.31 25.35
N ARG A 413 13.20 -2.50 25.24
CA ARG A 413 13.83 -3.16 26.39
C ARG A 413 14.96 -2.33 26.99
N ASP A 414 15.80 -1.73 26.15
CA ASP A 414 16.88 -0.84 26.59
C ASP A 414 16.32 0.43 27.25
N ALA A 415 15.35 1.10 26.61
CA ALA A 415 14.67 2.27 27.16
C ALA A 415 14.04 1.98 28.54
N LYS A 416 13.40 0.82 28.70
CA LYS A 416 12.81 0.39 29.98
C LYS A 416 13.88 0.08 31.04
N ALA A 417 14.99 -0.55 30.64
CA ALA A 417 16.12 -0.84 31.53
C ALA A 417 16.83 0.43 32.02
N ARG A 418 16.87 1.49 31.19
CA ARG A 418 17.44 2.79 31.54
C ARG A 418 16.58 3.63 32.49
N LYS A 419 15.35 3.18 32.81
CA LYS A 419 14.45 3.92 33.70
C LYS A 419 15.08 4.09 35.10
N PRO A 420 15.33 5.33 35.57
CA PRO A 420 15.93 5.56 36.86
C PRO A 420 15.07 4.99 38.00
N SER A 421 15.72 4.30 38.94
CA SER A 421 15.06 3.77 40.13
C SER A 421 14.99 4.81 41.23
N LYS A 422 13.82 4.99 41.84
CA LYS A 422 13.66 5.93 42.94
C LYS A 422 14.53 5.51 44.14
N PRO A 423 15.40 6.39 44.66
CA PRO A 423 16.28 6.04 45.76
C PRO A 423 15.46 5.75 47.03
N PHE A 424 15.87 4.73 47.79
CA PHE A 424 15.26 4.40 49.07
C PHE A 424 15.36 5.60 50.03
N PHE A 425 14.32 5.84 50.83
CA PHE A 425 14.21 7.10 51.58
C PHE A 425 15.39 7.35 52.52
N LEU A 426 15.99 6.30 53.11
CA LEU A 426 17.19 6.42 53.96
C LEU A 426 18.43 6.88 53.19
N VAL A 427 18.62 6.42 51.94
CA VAL A 427 19.73 6.85 51.08
C VAL A 427 19.64 8.34 50.77
N ASN A 428 18.42 8.86 50.63
CA ASN A 428 18.20 10.29 50.43
C ASN A 428 18.53 11.12 51.69
N ILE A 429 18.32 10.56 52.88
CA ILE A 429 18.67 11.21 54.15
C ILE A 429 20.20 11.26 54.29
N PHE A 430 20.90 10.13 54.06
CA PHE A 430 22.36 10.07 54.16
C PHE A 430 23.10 10.87 53.07
N THR A 431 22.46 11.11 51.92
CA THR A 431 23.00 11.96 50.84
C THR A 431 22.51 13.41 50.90
N PHE A 432 21.88 13.82 52.01
CA PHE A 432 21.36 15.18 52.21
C PHE A 432 20.49 15.70 51.06
N GLY A 433 19.63 14.84 50.49
CA GLY A 433 18.74 15.22 49.37
C GLY A 433 19.36 15.11 47.98
N HIS A 434 20.67 14.84 47.86
CA HIS A 434 21.37 14.79 46.57
C HIS A 434 20.96 13.60 45.70
N ALA A 435 20.68 12.44 46.32
CA ALA A 435 20.19 11.26 45.59
C ALA A 435 18.84 11.52 44.93
N ASN A 436 17.92 12.25 45.59
CA ASN A 436 16.62 12.57 45.01
C ASN A 436 16.73 13.62 43.89
N LYS A 437 17.63 14.62 44.03
CA LYS A 437 17.90 15.58 42.95
C LYS A 437 18.49 14.90 41.71
N THR A 438 19.42 13.98 41.90
CA THR A 438 20.03 13.19 40.81
C THR A 438 19.01 12.28 40.14
N TYR A 439 18.17 11.61 40.94
CA TYR A 439 17.02 10.83 40.43
C TYR A 439 16.08 11.70 39.60
N SER A 440 15.64 12.86 40.11
CA SER A 440 14.71 13.73 39.37
C SER A 440 15.30 14.24 38.06
N ARG A 441 16.59 14.56 38.02
CA ARG A 441 17.29 14.97 36.78
C ARG A 441 17.35 13.82 35.77
N ASN A 442 17.84 12.66 36.20
CA ASN A 442 17.96 11.50 35.32
C ASN A 442 16.58 11.00 34.86
N TYR A 443 15.55 11.13 35.72
CA TYR A 443 14.18 10.82 35.35
C TYR A 443 13.66 11.80 34.30
N ALA A 444 13.90 13.10 34.44
CA ALA A 444 13.50 14.10 33.45
C ALA A 444 14.18 13.87 32.09
N GLU A 445 15.45 13.46 32.08
CA GLU A 445 16.18 13.09 30.86
C GLU A 445 15.62 11.81 30.23
N TRP A 446 15.35 10.79 31.04
CA TRP A 446 14.68 9.57 30.58
C TRP A 446 13.25 9.85 30.06
N ASP A 447 12.51 10.73 30.71
CA ASP A 447 11.14 11.13 30.33
C ASP A 447 11.14 11.89 29.00
N ALA A 448 12.16 12.70 28.73
CA ALA A 448 12.29 13.40 27.46
C ALA A 448 12.75 12.50 26.30
N VAL A 449 13.66 11.55 26.56
CA VAL A 449 14.34 10.78 25.51
C VAL A 449 13.76 9.38 25.30
N CYS A 450 13.42 8.67 26.38
CA CYS A 450 13.04 7.26 26.35
C CYS A 450 11.54 7.03 26.52
N TYR A 451 10.84 7.84 27.32
CA TYR A 451 9.41 7.66 27.59
C TYR A 451 8.51 7.76 26.34
N PRO A 452 8.77 8.63 25.33
CA PRO A 452 7.98 8.63 24.10
C PRO A 452 7.98 7.28 23.39
N LEU A 453 9.15 6.63 23.26
CA LEU A 453 9.26 5.28 22.69
C LEU A 453 8.53 4.23 23.55
N VAL A 454 8.64 4.31 24.88
CA VAL A 454 7.96 3.39 25.80
C VAL A 454 6.45 3.53 25.66
N ARG A 455 5.93 4.77 25.65
CA ARG A 455 4.50 5.06 25.47
C ARG A 455 4.01 4.55 24.12
N GLU A 456 4.72 4.85 23.04
CA GLU A 456 4.34 4.41 21.70
C GLU A 456 4.30 2.88 21.61
N TYR A 457 5.33 2.20 22.12
CA TYR A 457 5.38 0.74 22.13
C TYR A 457 4.22 0.13 22.94
N GLU A 458 3.94 0.65 24.14
CA GLU A 458 2.85 0.17 24.99
C GLU A 458 1.48 0.49 24.38
N SER A 459 1.31 1.62 23.68
CA SER A 459 0.11 1.93 22.90
C SER A 459 -0.10 0.91 21.79
N ASN A 460 0.93 0.68 20.96
CA ASN A 460 0.86 -0.27 19.85
C ASN A 460 0.58 -1.72 20.33
N GLN A 461 0.98 -2.07 21.55
CA GLN A 461 0.61 -3.37 22.16
C GLN A 461 -0.87 -3.46 22.51
N VAL A 462 -1.47 -2.35 22.98
CA VAL A 462 -2.91 -2.27 23.23
C VAL A 462 -3.66 -2.32 21.91
N ASP A 463 -3.25 -1.55 20.91
CA ASP A 463 -3.88 -1.51 19.58
C ASP A 463 -3.82 -2.89 18.92
N LEU A 464 -2.65 -3.57 18.93
CA LEU A 464 -2.51 -4.94 18.41
C LEU A 464 -3.46 -5.92 19.09
N LYS A 465 -3.72 -5.74 20.39
CA LYS A 465 -4.67 -6.59 21.11
C LYS A 465 -6.10 -6.31 20.65
N LEU A 466 -6.49 -5.03 20.56
CA LEU A 466 -7.81 -4.64 20.11
C LEU A 466 -8.08 -5.13 18.69
N ASP A 467 -7.13 -4.97 17.77
CA ASP A 467 -7.26 -5.43 16.39
C ASP A 467 -7.42 -6.96 16.31
N LYS A 468 -6.73 -7.72 17.16
CA LYS A 468 -6.90 -9.18 17.27
C LYS A 468 -8.29 -9.57 17.79
N ASP A 469 -8.79 -8.82 18.76
CA ASP A 469 -10.13 -9.04 19.31
C ASP A 469 -11.20 -8.74 18.24
N GLU A 470 -11.07 -7.66 17.47
CA GLU A 470 -11.96 -7.31 16.35
C GLU A 470 -11.88 -8.31 15.19
N LEU A 471 -10.67 -8.74 14.80
CA LEU A 471 -10.50 -9.80 13.80
C LEU A 471 -11.24 -11.08 14.21
N THR A 472 -11.11 -11.47 15.48
CA THR A 472 -11.79 -12.65 16.03
C THR A 472 -13.31 -12.47 16.01
N SER A 473 -13.80 -11.28 16.36
CA SER A 473 -15.21 -10.92 16.31
C SER A 473 -15.78 -11.09 14.89
N HIS A 474 -15.15 -10.47 13.89
CA HIS A 474 -15.59 -10.57 12.50
C HIS A 474 -15.52 -12.00 11.94
N GLN A 475 -14.51 -12.79 12.30
CA GLN A 475 -14.44 -14.20 11.91
C GLN A 475 -15.60 -15.03 12.47
N ASN A 476 -15.95 -14.80 13.74
CA ASN A 476 -17.06 -15.49 14.40
C ASN A 476 -18.40 -15.08 13.77
N ASP A 477 -18.62 -13.78 13.57
CA ASP A 477 -19.85 -13.27 12.97
C ASP A 477 -20.00 -13.75 11.53
N MET A 478 -18.95 -13.68 10.71
CA MET A 478 -18.96 -14.23 9.34
C MET A 478 -19.39 -15.70 9.34
N ASN A 479 -18.86 -16.52 10.25
CA ASN A 479 -19.21 -17.93 10.35
C ASN A 479 -20.68 -18.13 10.76
N ALA A 480 -21.17 -17.35 11.73
CA ALA A 480 -22.58 -17.36 12.13
C ALA A 480 -23.51 -16.96 10.98
N LYS A 481 -23.18 -15.91 10.22
CA LYS A 481 -23.95 -15.46 9.05
C LYS A 481 -23.93 -16.47 7.91
N LYS A 482 -22.79 -17.15 7.68
CA LYS A 482 -22.71 -18.27 6.72
C LYS A 482 -23.63 -19.42 7.11
N GLN A 483 -23.72 -19.75 8.39
CA GLN A 483 -24.64 -20.77 8.90
C GLN A 483 -26.10 -20.33 8.75
N GLU A 484 -26.43 -19.09 9.12
CA GLU A 484 -27.77 -18.52 8.94
C GLU A 484 -28.19 -18.56 7.47
N ARG A 485 -27.31 -18.12 6.56
CA ARG A 485 -27.56 -18.14 5.12
C ARG A 485 -27.82 -19.56 4.61
N HIS A 486 -27.08 -20.55 5.11
CA HIS A 486 -27.32 -21.95 4.77
C HIS A 486 -28.71 -22.41 5.20
N LEU A 487 -29.14 -22.09 6.43
CA LEU A 487 -30.48 -22.42 6.94
C LEU A 487 -31.59 -21.72 6.14
N VAL A 488 -31.43 -20.43 5.82
CA VAL A 488 -32.38 -19.67 5.00
C VAL A 488 -32.50 -20.30 3.60
N LYS A 489 -31.39 -20.73 2.99
CA LYS A 489 -31.41 -21.46 1.71
C LYS A 489 -32.13 -22.80 1.80
N GLN A 490 -31.94 -23.57 2.87
CA GLN A 490 -32.69 -24.81 3.08
C GLN A 490 -34.20 -24.57 3.18
N LYS A 491 -34.61 -23.53 3.91
CA LYS A 491 -36.01 -23.13 4.00
C LYS A 491 -36.55 -22.65 2.65
N LEU A 492 -35.75 -21.91 1.89
CA LEU A 492 -36.09 -21.48 0.53
C LEU A 492 -36.33 -22.70 -0.39
N ASP A 493 -35.48 -23.73 -0.31
CA ASP A 493 -35.65 -24.96 -1.08
C ASP A 493 -36.93 -25.72 -0.69
N GLU A 494 -37.30 -25.71 0.59
CA GLU A 494 -38.56 -26.29 1.07
C GLU A 494 -39.77 -25.54 0.52
N ILE A 495 -39.80 -24.21 0.65
CA ILE A 495 -40.86 -23.35 0.09
C ILE A 495 -40.96 -23.54 -1.42
N ASN A 496 -39.84 -23.58 -2.13
CA ASN A 496 -39.80 -23.85 -3.57
C ASN A 496 -40.39 -25.23 -3.94
N LYS A 497 -40.22 -26.25 -3.09
CA LYS A 497 -40.88 -27.56 -3.30
C LYS A 497 -42.38 -27.48 -3.03
N GLN A 498 -42.82 -26.77 -1.99
CA GLN A 498 -44.23 -26.59 -1.67
C GLN A 498 -44.97 -25.81 -2.77
N ILE A 499 -44.37 -24.72 -3.25
CA ILE A 499 -44.85 -23.93 -4.39
C ILE A 499 -45.04 -24.85 -5.59
N ARG A 500 -44.00 -25.58 -6.00
CA ARG A 500 -44.06 -26.51 -7.15
C ARG A 500 -45.05 -27.65 -6.99
N ALA A 501 -45.26 -28.18 -5.79
CA ALA A 501 -46.25 -29.23 -5.56
C ALA A 501 -47.69 -28.74 -5.70
N LYS A 502 -47.94 -27.45 -5.46
CA LYS A 502 -49.26 -26.81 -5.58
C LYS A 502 -49.47 -26.13 -6.93
N LEU A 503 -48.38 -25.82 -7.64
CA LEU A 503 -48.41 -25.22 -8.96
C LEU A 503 -48.52 -26.25 -10.05
N ASN A 504 -49.49 -26.05 -10.93
CA ASN A 504 -49.56 -26.73 -12.21
C ASN A 504 -49.81 -25.64 -13.26
N ALA A 505 -48.72 -25.12 -13.83
CA ALA A 505 -48.82 -24.08 -14.85
C ALA A 505 -49.61 -24.66 -16.03
N SER A 506 -50.78 -24.07 -16.32
CA SER A 506 -51.62 -24.55 -17.41
C SER A 506 -50.91 -24.38 -18.76
N ASP A 507 -51.26 -25.21 -19.74
CA ASP A 507 -50.74 -25.09 -21.11
C ASP A 507 -50.97 -23.66 -21.67
N ASP A 508 -52.05 -22.99 -21.26
CA ASP A 508 -52.35 -21.59 -21.59
C ASP A 508 -51.32 -20.61 -21.00
N VAL A 509 -50.88 -20.79 -19.75
CA VAL A 509 -49.84 -19.96 -19.13
C VAL A 509 -48.48 -20.21 -19.78
N GLN A 510 -48.16 -21.46 -20.10
CA GLN A 510 -46.93 -21.80 -20.83
C GLN A 510 -46.93 -21.19 -22.24
N LEU A 511 -48.03 -21.32 -22.99
CA LEU A 511 -48.19 -20.73 -24.32
C LEU A 511 -48.05 -19.20 -24.30
N LYS A 512 -48.61 -18.52 -23.30
CA LYS A 512 -48.47 -17.06 -23.12
C LYS A 512 -47.04 -16.63 -22.82
N MET A 513 -46.22 -17.50 -22.22
CA MET A 513 -44.82 -17.20 -21.89
C MET A 513 -43.86 -17.44 -23.05
N LEU A 514 -44.22 -18.26 -24.05
CA LEU A 514 -43.35 -18.58 -25.19
C LEU A 514 -42.78 -17.36 -25.94
N PRO A 515 -43.54 -16.29 -26.24
CA PRO A 515 -43.01 -15.12 -26.95
C PRO A 515 -41.87 -14.42 -26.19
N HIS A 516 -41.93 -14.45 -24.86
CA HIS A 516 -41.01 -13.73 -23.97
C HIS A 516 -39.81 -14.59 -23.52
N LEU A 517 -39.95 -15.92 -23.58
CA LEU A 517 -38.99 -16.88 -23.06
C LEU A 517 -37.57 -16.69 -23.62
N ARG A 518 -37.44 -16.39 -24.92
CA ARG A 518 -36.13 -16.13 -25.55
C ARG A 518 -35.44 -14.92 -24.93
N THR A 519 -36.18 -13.85 -24.63
CA THR A 519 -35.62 -12.65 -24.00
C THR A 519 -35.10 -12.98 -22.60
N VAL A 520 -35.94 -13.61 -21.78
CA VAL A 520 -35.61 -13.87 -20.37
C VAL A 520 -34.40 -14.79 -20.26
N ILE A 521 -34.34 -15.86 -21.06
CA ILE A 521 -33.17 -16.77 -21.04
C ILE A 521 -31.90 -16.04 -21.47
N ALA A 522 -31.97 -15.19 -22.50
CA ALA A 522 -30.80 -14.47 -22.96
C ALA A 522 -30.30 -13.45 -21.93
N MET A 523 -31.21 -12.76 -21.22
CA MET A 523 -30.85 -11.87 -20.11
C MET A 523 -30.27 -12.66 -18.93
N LEU A 524 -30.86 -13.79 -18.56
CA LEU A 524 -30.33 -14.65 -17.49
C LEU A 524 -28.91 -15.16 -17.80
N ARG A 525 -28.67 -15.60 -19.04
CA ARG A 525 -27.34 -16.02 -19.51
C ARG A 525 -26.34 -14.88 -19.49
N LEU A 526 -26.74 -13.68 -19.93
CA LEU A 526 -25.91 -12.48 -19.87
C LEU A 526 -25.58 -12.11 -18.42
N GLY A 527 -26.56 -12.12 -17.52
CA GLY A 527 -26.36 -11.90 -16.09
C GLY A 527 -25.37 -12.91 -15.52
N ARG A 528 -25.50 -14.19 -15.89
CA ARG A 528 -24.58 -15.25 -15.49
C ARG A 528 -23.16 -15.03 -16.01
N GLU A 529 -22.99 -14.66 -17.27
CA GLU A 529 -21.69 -14.31 -17.85
C GLU A 529 -21.02 -13.17 -17.06
N ILE A 530 -21.78 -12.12 -16.73
CA ILE A 530 -21.27 -11.00 -15.93
C ILE A 530 -20.88 -11.49 -14.52
N MET A 531 -21.72 -12.28 -13.85
CA MET A 531 -21.43 -12.82 -12.51
C MET A 531 -20.20 -13.73 -12.47
N GLU A 532 -19.96 -14.49 -13.54
CA GLU A 532 -18.83 -15.42 -13.68
C GLU A 532 -17.54 -14.74 -14.15
N THR A 533 -17.53 -13.41 -14.29
CA THR A 533 -16.33 -12.63 -14.64
C THR A 533 -15.18 -12.94 -13.68
N ARG A 534 -13.98 -13.14 -14.25
CA ARG A 534 -12.75 -13.49 -13.54
C ARG A 534 -11.61 -12.61 -13.98
N LEU A 535 -10.63 -12.42 -13.09
CA LEU A 535 -9.33 -11.89 -13.46
C LEU A 535 -8.46 -13.01 -14.07
N ASP A 536 -7.51 -12.63 -14.93
CA ASP A 536 -6.45 -13.55 -15.33
C ASP A 536 -5.68 -13.98 -14.07
N LYS A 537 -5.36 -15.27 -13.96
CA LYS A 537 -4.61 -15.82 -12.82
C LYS A 537 -3.29 -15.09 -12.56
N ARG A 538 -2.65 -14.54 -13.60
CA ARG A 538 -1.41 -13.77 -13.48
C ARG A 538 -1.57 -12.43 -12.77
N LEU A 539 -2.79 -11.92 -12.63
CA LEU A 539 -3.09 -10.66 -11.96
C LEU A 539 -3.45 -10.86 -10.48
N VAL A 540 -3.62 -12.11 -10.04
CA VAL A 540 -4.05 -12.43 -8.67
C VAL A 540 -2.90 -12.27 -7.67
N GLY A 541 -1.70 -12.75 -8.01
CA GLY A 541 -0.49 -12.56 -7.19
C GLY A 541 0.23 -11.25 -7.49
N THR A 542 1.10 -10.83 -6.57
CA THR A 542 2.02 -9.71 -6.78
C THR A 542 3.06 -10.02 -7.85
N VAL A 543 3.65 -8.97 -8.44
CA VAL A 543 4.71 -9.13 -9.44
C VAL A 543 6.05 -9.43 -8.75
N ASP A 544 6.61 -10.59 -9.04
CA ASP A 544 7.94 -10.99 -8.56
C ASP A 544 9.05 -10.48 -9.49
N ILE A 545 10.11 -9.93 -8.90
CA ILE A 545 11.32 -9.48 -9.59
C ILE A 545 12.52 -10.05 -8.85
N PRO A 546 13.36 -10.86 -9.52
CA PRO A 546 14.57 -11.43 -8.93
C PRO A 546 15.49 -10.37 -8.31
N ASP A 547 16.23 -10.75 -7.27
CA ASP A 547 17.25 -9.87 -6.71
C ASP A 547 18.53 -9.93 -7.55
N TYR A 548 18.78 -8.87 -8.30
CA TYR A 548 19.98 -8.73 -9.14
C TYR A 548 21.19 -8.19 -8.37
N SER A 549 21.02 -7.77 -7.11
CA SER A 549 22.12 -7.22 -6.31
C SER A 549 23.17 -8.28 -5.93
N GLU A 550 22.77 -9.55 -5.89
CA GLU A 550 23.67 -10.69 -5.57
C GLU A 550 24.16 -11.44 -6.81
N THR A 551 23.49 -11.28 -7.96
CA THR A 551 23.75 -12.08 -9.17
C THR A 551 24.51 -11.31 -10.25
N GLU A 552 24.34 -9.99 -10.34
CA GLU A 552 25.03 -9.13 -11.31
C GLU A 552 26.25 -8.45 -10.67
N LEU A 553 27.28 -9.27 -10.39
CA LEU A 553 28.53 -8.83 -9.77
C LEU A 553 29.66 -8.69 -10.80
N LEU A 554 30.67 -7.89 -10.45
CA LEU A 554 31.94 -7.89 -11.19
C LEU A 554 32.55 -9.30 -11.15
N PRO A 555 33.23 -9.74 -12.24
CA PRO A 555 33.96 -11.00 -12.24
C PRO A 555 34.94 -11.09 -11.07
N ALA A 556 34.96 -12.23 -10.38
CA ALA A 556 35.79 -12.45 -9.19
C ALA A 556 37.29 -12.16 -9.44
N ASP A 557 37.76 -12.41 -10.67
CA ASP A 557 39.14 -12.14 -11.07
C ASP A 557 39.50 -10.65 -10.99
N ILE A 558 38.55 -9.75 -11.26
CA ILE A 558 38.76 -8.30 -11.19
C ILE A 558 38.86 -7.85 -9.73
N GLU A 559 37.97 -8.35 -8.85
CA GLU A 559 38.03 -8.02 -7.41
C GLU A 559 39.31 -8.53 -6.75
N ASN A 560 39.71 -9.76 -7.07
CA ASN A 560 40.94 -10.37 -6.57
C ASN A 560 42.18 -9.57 -7.02
N ASN A 561 42.23 -9.14 -8.28
CA ASN A 561 43.35 -8.33 -8.80
C ASN A 561 43.43 -6.95 -8.15
N LEU A 562 42.29 -6.32 -7.84
CA LEU A 562 42.25 -5.03 -7.16
C LEU A 562 42.74 -5.13 -5.70
N SER A 563 42.35 -6.20 -4.99
CA SER A 563 42.84 -6.44 -3.63
C SER A 563 44.33 -6.79 -3.60
N LEU A 564 44.83 -7.54 -4.59
CA LEU A 564 46.26 -7.84 -4.71
C LEU A 564 47.08 -6.58 -4.99
N PHE A 565 46.55 -5.66 -5.80
CA PHE A 565 47.20 -4.40 -6.11
C PHE A 565 47.36 -3.52 -4.87
N THR A 566 46.31 -3.37 -4.04
CA THR A 566 46.38 -2.57 -2.81
C THR A 566 47.28 -3.19 -1.76
N SER A 567 47.26 -4.52 -1.58
CA SER A 567 48.17 -5.20 -0.65
C SER A 567 49.63 -5.05 -1.08
N THR A 568 49.90 -5.20 -2.39
CA THR A 568 51.26 -5.02 -2.92
C THR A 568 51.78 -3.59 -2.70
N LEU A 569 50.94 -2.57 -2.86
CA LEU A 569 51.30 -1.19 -2.55
C LEU A 569 51.59 -0.98 -1.05
N ALA A 570 50.76 -1.56 -0.17
CA ALA A 570 50.96 -1.50 1.28
C ALA A 570 52.28 -2.14 1.73
N ASP A 571 52.67 -3.25 1.11
CA ASP A 571 53.87 -4.00 1.48
C ASP A 571 55.18 -3.39 0.97
N HIS A 572 55.14 -2.51 -0.04
CA HIS A 572 56.35 -2.00 -0.72
C HIS A 572 56.58 -0.49 -0.58
N LEU A 573 55.60 0.27 -0.09
CA LEU A 573 55.74 1.71 0.13
C LEU A 573 56.08 1.99 1.59
N HIS A 574 57.30 2.49 1.83
CA HIS A 574 57.74 2.99 3.12
C HIS A 574 58.42 4.35 2.98
N THR A 575 58.30 5.17 4.01
CA THR A 575 59.02 6.42 4.14
C THR A 575 60.38 6.18 4.78
N ASP A 576 61.38 6.89 4.26
CA ASP A 576 62.75 6.81 4.71
C ASP A 576 63.28 8.21 5.09
N ARG A 577 64.53 8.23 5.53
CA ARG A 577 65.22 9.45 5.94
C ARG A 577 65.24 10.51 4.84
N ASP A 578 65.44 10.11 3.59
CA ASP A 578 65.52 11.03 2.45
C ASP A 578 64.16 11.70 2.18
N THR A 579 63.08 10.96 2.40
CA THR A 579 61.71 11.49 2.35
C THR A 579 61.47 12.56 3.43
N ALA A 580 61.92 12.32 4.66
CA ALA A 580 61.82 13.30 5.74
C ALA A 580 62.63 14.58 5.48
N ILE A 581 63.84 14.43 4.91
CA ILE A 581 64.67 15.56 4.46
C ILE A 581 63.95 16.36 3.37
N ALA A 582 63.31 15.70 2.41
CA ALA A 582 62.56 16.36 1.34
C ALA A 582 61.35 17.16 1.87
N VAL A 583 60.61 16.62 2.84
CA VAL A 583 59.48 17.31 3.49
C VAL A 583 59.95 18.56 4.23
N LEU A 584 61.04 18.45 5.01
CA LEU A 584 61.60 19.59 5.75
C LEU A 584 62.18 20.66 4.82
N ASN A 585 62.92 20.23 3.78
CA ASN A 585 63.45 21.13 2.74
C ASN A 585 62.34 21.92 2.06
N GLY A 586 61.23 21.27 1.70
CA GLY A 586 60.08 21.94 1.09
C GLY A 586 59.41 22.97 1.99
N VAL A 587 59.41 22.75 3.31
CA VAL A 587 58.93 23.74 4.29
C VAL A 587 59.91 24.91 4.41
N ASP A 588 61.21 24.64 4.38
CA ASP A 588 62.24 25.68 4.40
C ASP A 588 62.24 26.53 3.11
N ASP A 589 62.03 25.91 1.95
CA ASP A 589 61.83 26.61 0.67
C ASP A 589 60.63 27.57 0.75
N TYR A 590 59.50 27.11 1.30
CA TYR A 590 58.30 27.94 1.49
C TYR A 590 58.53 29.12 2.44
N ARG A 591 59.40 28.95 3.43
CA ARG A 591 59.77 30.00 4.39
C ARG A 591 60.86 30.94 3.87
N GLY A 592 61.49 30.62 2.74
CA GLY A 592 62.63 31.37 2.19
C GLY A 592 63.94 31.15 2.97
N THR A 593 64.14 29.97 3.58
CA THR A 593 65.37 29.62 4.30
C THR A 593 66.47 29.22 3.30
N GLU A 594 67.62 29.91 3.32
CA GLU A 594 68.79 29.60 2.49
C GLU A 594 69.35 28.19 2.78
N GLU A 595 69.80 27.46 1.74
CA GLU A 595 70.26 26.07 1.84
C GLU A 595 71.40 25.88 2.87
N GLU A 596 72.30 26.85 3.00
CA GLU A 596 73.43 26.81 3.95
C GLU A 596 73.00 26.83 5.43
N ASN A 597 71.75 27.23 5.72
CA ASN A 597 71.18 27.31 7.06
C ASN A 597 70.30 26.10 7.41
N ARG A 598 70.26 25.05 6.57
CA ARG A 598 69.49 23.83 6.82
C ARG A 598 70.31 22.85 7.65
N GLY A 599 69.88 22.61 8.89
CA GLY A 599 70.49 21.64 9.79
C GLY A 599 69.42 20.92 10.61
N TYR A 600 69.04 19.71 10.19
CA TYR A 600 68.03 18.88 10.87
C TYR A 600 68.71 17.88 11.81
N SER A 601 68.22 17.77 13.04
CA SER A 601 68.72 16.74 13.96
C SER A 601 68.18 15.35 13.59
N GLU A 602 68.85 14.30 14.05
CA GLU A 602 68.36 12.91 13.93
C GLU A 602 66.96 12.74 14.54
N GLU A 603 66.66 13.45 15.63
CA GLU A 603 65.37 13.40 16.29
C GLU A 603 64.27 14.06 15.43
N ASP A 604 64.58 15.19 14.79
CA ASP A 604 63.67 15.86 13.85
C ASP A 604 63.36 14.95 12.65
N LEU A 605 64.39 14.32 12.09
CA LEU A 605 64.26 13.38 10.97
C LEU A 605 63.44 12.15 11.36
N ALA A 606 63.65 11.58 12.55
CA ALA A 606 62.87 10.44 13.03
C ALA A 606 61.39 10.81 13.24
N GLN A 607 61.08 11.98 13.80
CA GLN A 607 59.70 12.45 13.99
C GLN A 607 58.98 12.68 12.66
N VAL A 608 59.63 13.35 11.71
CA VAL A 608 59.04 13.59 10.38
C VAL A 608 58.90 12.30 9.58
N THR A 609 59.85 11.36 9.69
CA THR A 609 59.75 10.04 9.08
C THR A 609 58.52 9.30 9.61
N GLY A 610 58.33 9.26 10.94
CA GLY A 610 57.16 8.61 11.56
C GLY A 610 55.82 9.25 11.15
N ALA A 611 55.74 10.59 11.11
CA ALA A 611 54.53 11.28 10.67
C ALA A 611 54.26 11.12 9.16
N SER A 612 55.31 11.03 8.35
CA SER A 612 55.22 10.77 6.91
C SER A 612 54.77 9.34 6.64
N GLU A 613 55.25 8.36 7.41
CA GLU A 613 54.80 6.97 7.35
C GLU A 613 53.31 6.85 7.68
N GLN A 614 52.85 7.55 8.72
CA GLN A 614 51.42 7.61 9.07
C GLN A 614 50.57 8.21 7.95
N ALA A 615 51.02 9.32 7.35
CA ALA A 615 50.35 9.94 6.22
C ALA A 615 50.31 9.01 4.98
N LEU A 616 51.39 8.27 4.73
CA LEU A 616 51.48 7.29 3.65
C LEU A 616 50.50 6.13 3.85
N GLN A 617 50.47 5.53 5.04
CA GLN A 617 49.53 4.47 5.40
C GLN A 617 48.07 4.94 5.27
N GLN A 618 47.78 6.16 5.74
CA GLN A 618 46.46 6.77 5.59
C GLN A 618 46.08 7.01 4.12
N GLY A 619 47.06 7.33 3.26
CA GLY A 619 46.88 7.42 1.81
C GLY A 619 46.52 6.09 1.15
N ILE A 620 47.10 4.98 1.64
CA ILE A 620 46.80 3.63 1.17
C ILE A 620 45.38 3.20 1.59
N SER A 621 44.97 3.47 2.83
CA SER A 621 43.59 3.26 3.28
C SER A 621 42.58 4.08 2.48
N LEU A 622 42.91 5.33 2.16
CA LEU A 622 42.09 6.17 1.29
C LEU A 622 41.94 5.57 -0.12
N LEU A 623 43.02 5.04 -0.70
CA LEU A 623 42.98 4.37 -2.01
C LEU A 623 42.11 3.11 -1.97
N ASP A 624 42.26 2.27 -0.95
CA ASP A 624 41.44 1.07 -0.76
C ASP A 624 39.95 1.42 -0.65
N SER A 625 39.59 2.42 0.17
CA SER A 625 38.21 2.90 0.28
C SER A 625 37.65 3.43 -1.05
N ALA A 626 38.48 4.07 -1.87
CA ALA A 626 38.07 4.59 -3.17
C ALA A 626 37.84 3.46 -4.20
N LEU A 627 38.65 2.41 -4.16
CA LEU A 627 38.48 1.21 -4.98
C LEU A 627 37.21 0.45 -4.59
N LYS A 628 36.99 0.21 -3.29
CA LYS A 628 35.74 -0.40 -2.77
C LYS A 628 34.50 0.38 -3.22
N LEU A 629 34.53 1.70 -3.09
CA LEU A 629 33.45 2.57 -3.58
C LEU A 629 33.21 2.39 -5.09
N LYS A 630 34.28 2.32 -5.89
CA LYS A 630 34.16 2.16 -7.34
C LYS A 630 33.62 0.80 -7.76
N THR A 631 34.06 -0.27 -7.09
CA THR A 631 33.52 -1.63 -7.28
C THR A 631 32.02 -1.66 -7.03
N GLN A 632 31.58 -1.12 -5.88
CA GLN A 632 30.16 -1.05 -5.53
C GLN A 632 29.34 -0.18 -6.50
N GLN A 633 29.91 0.94 -6.98
CA GLN A 633 29.26 1.77 -8.01
C GLN A 633 29.07 1.04 -9.34
N LEU A 634 29.98 0.14 -9.72
CA LEU A 634 29.87 -0.64 -10.95
C LEU A 634 28.86 -1.79 -10.78
N GLN A 635 28.90 -2.52 -9.67
CA GLN A 635 27.91 -3.55 -9.34
C GLN A 635 26.49 -2.97 -9.31
N GLY A 636 26.29 -1.83 -8.64
CA GLY A 636 24.99 -1.15 -8.62
C GLY A 636 24.50 -0.70 -10.00
N ARG A 637 25.41 -0.38 -10.94
CA ARG A 637 25.04 -0.07 -12.33
C ARG A 637 24.60 -1.31 -13.11
N LEU A 638 25.27 -2.44 -12.93
CA LEU A 638 24.90 -3.71 -13.57
C LEU A 638 23.53 -4.18 -13.07
N ALA A 639 23.36 -4.25 -11.75
CA ALA A 639 22.08 -4.58 -11.14
C ALA A 639 20.97 -3.59 -11.57
N GLY A 640 21.27 -2.29 -11.60
CA GLY A 640 20.34 -1.26 -12.07
C GLY A 640 19.85 -1.48 -13.50
N ALA A 641 20.74 -1.86 -14.43
CA ALA A 641 20.40 -2.16 -15.81
C ALA A 641 19.55 -3.44 -15.94
N ALA A 642 19.86 -4.48 -15.17
CA ALA A 642 19.07 -5.71 -15.14
C ALA A 642 17.64 -5.46 -14.59
N TYR A 643 17.51 -4.62 -13.56
CA TYR A 643 16.20 -4.17 -13.07
C TYR A 643 15.41 -3.43 -14.15
N ASP A 644 16.05 -2.53 -14.91
CA ASP A 644 15.39 -1.79 -16.00
C ASP A 644 14.92 -2.71 -17.13
N GLU A 645 15.74 -3.69 -17.54
CA GLU A 645 15.36 -4.66 -18.57
C GLU A 645 14.19 -5.55 -18.12
N ALA A 646 14.22 -6.04 -16.88
CA ALA A 646 13.14 -6.82 -16.30
C ALA A 646 11.82 -6.02 -16.26
N PHE A 647 11.89 -4.75 -15.84
CA PHE A 647 10.74 -3.86 -15.83
C PHE A 647 10.17 -3.62 -17.22
N ASP A 648 11.01 -3.33 -18.22
CA ASP A 648 10.57 -3.02 -19.58
C ASP A 648 9.80 -4.19 -20.21
N LYS A 649 10.23 -5.43 -19.95
CA LYS A 649 9.54 -6.64 -20.39
C LYS A 649 8.14 -6.74 -19.76
N ILE A 650 8.04 -6.57 -18.45
CA ILE A 650 6.78 -6.60 -17.70
C ILE A 650 5.83 -5.48 -18.18
N ALA A 651 6.35 -4.25 -18.28
CA ALA A 651 5.59 -3.08 -18.71
C ALA A 651 5.07 -3.20 -20.16
N SER A 652 5.82 -3.87 -21.04
CA SER A 652 5.38 -4.15 -22.41
C SER A 652 4.17 -5.07 -22.45
N ASP A 653 4.15 -6.10 -21.61
CA ASP A 653 3.03 -7.04 -21.53
C ASP A 653 1.78 -6.40 -20.90
N PHE A 654 1.94 -5.54 -19.89
CA PHE A 654 0.82 -4.75 -19.37
C PHE A 654 0.26 -3.78 -20.43
N ARG A 655 1.11 -3.10 -21.20
CA ARG A 655 0.66 -2.22 -22.30
C ARG A 655 -0.20 -2.98 -23.33
N LYS A 656 0.14 -4.23 -23.65
CA LYS A 656 -0.69 -5.07 -24.54
C LYS A 656 -2.05 -5.39 -23.92
N GLN A 657 -2.08 -5.75 -22.64
CA GLN A 657 -3.33 -6.03 -21.92
C GLN A 657 -4.22 -4.78 -21.84
N ILE A 658 -3.65 -3.64 -21.47
CA ILE A 658 -4.33 -2.33 -21.43
C ILE A 658 -4.97 -2.02 -22.79
N LYS A 659 -4.24 -2.17 -23.90
CA LYS A 659 -4.78 -1.94 -25.24
C LYS A 659 -5.94 -2.88 -25.59
N ALA A 660 -5.85 -4.15 -25.18
CA ALA A 660 -6.94 -5.10 -25.38
C ALA A 660 -8.19 -4.70 -24.56
N ILE A 661 -7.99 -4.21 -23.34
CA ILE A 661 -9.05 -3.68 -22.47
C ILE A 661 -9.66 -2.42 -23.08
N ASP A 662 -8.86 -1.49 -23.62
CA ASP A 662 -9.35 -0.27 -24.27
C ASP A 662 -10.25 -0.59 -25.46
N ASN A 663 -9.89 -1.59 -26.27
CA ASN A 663 -10.73 -2.06 -27.37
C ASN A 663 -12.06 -2.64 -26.86
N LYS A 664 -12.02 -3.47 -25.82
CA LYS A 664 -13.23 -4.01 -25.17
C LYS A 664 -14.09 -2.89 -24.58
N SER A 665 -13.47 -1.91 -23.92
CA SER A 665 -14.17 -0.77 -23.33
C SER A 665 -14.83 0.10 -24.39
N ALA A 666 -14.15 0.40 -25.50
CA ALA A 666 -14.74 1.15 -26.60
C ALA A 666 -15.99 0.45 -27.15
N PHE A 667 -15.95 -0.87 -27.29
CA PHE A 667 -17.11 -1.67 -27.67
C PHE A 667 -18.24 -1.58 -26.62
N VAL A 668 -17.93 -1.76 -25.34
CA VAL A 668 -18.92 -1.65 -24.25
C VAL A 668 -19.55 -0.26 -24.21
N ARG A 669 -18.78 0.82 -24.37
CA ARG A 669 -19.27 2.21 -24.44
C ARG A 669 -20.22 2.41 -25.62
N GLU A 670 -19.91 1.85 -26.77
CA GLU A 670 -20.80 1.89 -27.94
C GLU A 670 -22.11 1.14 -27.69
N VAL A 671 -22.04 -0.03 -27.05
CA VAL A 671 -23.25 -0.78 -26.64
C VAL A 671 -24.09 0.02 -25.64
N ILE A 672 -23.46 0.65 -24.64
CA ILE A 672 -24.13 1.54 -23.68
C ILE A 672 -24.82 2.70 -24.38
N ARG A 673 -24.12 3.34 -25.33
CA ARG A 673 -24.69 4.43 -26.13
C ARG A 673 -25.92 3.96 -26.91
N ARG A 674 -25.86 2.81 -27.57
CA ARG A 674 -27.00 2.21 -28.30
C ARG A 674 -28.18 1.90 -27.37
N ALA A 675 -27.92 1.26 -26.23
CA ALA A 675 -28.96 0.90 -25.28
C ALA A 675 -29.66 2.14 -24.67
N ASN A 676 -28.91 3.21 -24.40
CA ASN A 676 -29.45 4.44 -23.82
C ASN A 676 -30.21 5.30 -24.85
N LEU A 677 -29.79 5.27 -26.12
CA LEU A 677 -30.47 5.97 -27.22
C LEU A 677 -31.58 5.14 -27.89
N ALA A 678 -31.81 3.91 -27.42
CA ALA A 678 -32.84 3.03 -27.97
C ALA A 678 -34.25 3.62 -27.76
N ASN A 679 -34.97 3.80 -28.87
CA ASN A 679 -36.34 4.33 -28.88
C ASN A 679 -37.40 3.26 -28.56
N SER A 680 -37.04 1.97 -28.64
CA SER A 680 -37.91 0.84 -28.33
C SER A 680 -37.25 -0.15 -27.35
N GLU A 681 -38.06 -0.96 -26.68
CA GLU A 681 -37.57 -2.04 -25.80
C GLU A 681 -36.83 -3.13 -26.58
N ASP A 682 -37.25 -3.41 -27.82
CA ASP A 682 -36.58 -4.36 -28.72
C ASP A 682 -35.19 -3.87 -29.15
N ASP A 683 -35.03 -2.60 -29.50
CA ASP A 683 -33.71 -2.02 -29.82
C ASP A 683 -32.77 -2.08 -28.60
N ARG A 684 -33.32 -1.83 -27.41
CA ARG A 684 -32.56 -1.90 -26.15
C ARG A 684 -32.15 -3.32 -25.81
N LYS A 685 -33.04 -4.29 -26.04
CA LYS A 685 -32.75 -5.73 -25.92
C LYS A 685 -31.63 -6.14 -26.87
N GLN A 686 -31.70 -5.77 -28.15
CA GLN A 686 -30.64 -6.07 -29.11
C GLN A 686 -29.29 -5.48 -28.67
N ALA A 687 -29.28 -4.24 -28.18
CA ALA A 687 -28.07 -3.63 -27.64
C ALA A 687 -27.52 -4.43 -26.43
N LEU A 688 -28.34 -4.81 -25.45
CA LEU A 688 -27.90 -5.63 -24.32
C LEU A 688 -27.32 -6.98 -24.75
N LEU A 689 -27.92 -7.64 -25.75
CA LEU A 689 -27.41 -8.91 -26.27
C LEU A 689 -26.01 -8.78 -26.87
N MET A 690 -25.64 -7.60 -27.37
CA MET A 690 -24.28 -7.34 -27.85
C MET A 690 -23.24 -7.36 -26.72
N LEU A 691 -23.62 -7.22 -25.44
CA LEU A 691 -22.67 -7.29 -24.32
C LEU A 691 -22.11 -8.70 -24.08
N SER A 692 -22.84 -9.73 -24.52
CA SER A 692 -22.46 -11.12 -24.31
C SER A 692 -21.29 -11.48 -25.24
N GLU A 693 -20.17 -11.90 -24.65
CA GLU A 693 -19.06 -12.50 -25.40
C GLU A 693 -19.46 -13.89 -25.94
N LEU A 694 -20.48 -14.52 -25.32
CA LEU A 694 -21.12 -15.77 -25.74
C LEU A 694 -22.18 -15.56 -26.84
N SER A 695 -21.97 -14.63 -27.76
CA SER A 695 -22.81 -14.35 -28.94
C SER A 695 -23.22 -15.60 -29.79
N GLY A 696 -22.70 -16.79 -29.49
CA GLY A 696 -23.12 -18.09 -30.03
C GLY A 696 -24.12 -18.93 -29.19
N GLN A 697 -24.61 -18.46 -28.03
CA GLN A 697 -25.60 -19.17 -27.21
C GLN A 697 -27.01 -18.55 -27.23
N SER A 698 -27.39 -17.85 -28.30
CA SER A 698 -28.82 -17.61 -28.54
C SER A 698 -29.50 -18.96 -28.81
N LEU A 699 -30.62 -19.25 -28.14
CA LEU A 699 -31.45 -20.41 -28.50
C LEU A 699 -31.78 -20.34 -29.99
N SER A 700 -31.29 -21.30 -30.77
CA SER A 700 -31.67 -21.39 -32.18
C SER A 700 -33.17 -21.68 -32.29
N GLU A 701 -33.77 -21.43 -33.46
CA GLU A 701 -35.17 -21.81 -33.66
C GLU A 701 -35.41 -23.29 -33.44
N GLN A 702 -34.44 -24.14 -33.78
CA GLN A 702 -34.52 -25.57 -33.58
C GLN A 702 -34.46 -25.93 -32.10
N ASP A 703 -33.56 -25.33 -31.33
CA ASP A 703 -33.47 -25.55 -29.88
C ASP A 703 -34.77 -25.15 -29.17
N PHE A 704 -35.40 -24.07 -29.63
CA PHE A 704 -36.67 -23.59 -29.12
C PHE A 704 -37.82 -24.54 -29.47
N LYS A 705 -37.87 -25.06 -30.71
CA LYS A 705 -38.85 -26.08 -31.13
C LYS A 705 -38.68 -27.37 -30.35
N ASP A 706 -37.45 -27.82 -30.13
CA ASP A 706 -37.17 -29.04 -29.39
C ASP A 706 -37.51 -28.90 -27.90
N PHE A 707 -37.35 -27.70 -27.33
CA PHE A 707 -37.83 -27.37 -25.99
C PHE A 707 -39.36 -27.44 -25.87
N ILE A 708 -40.10 -26.78 -26.77
CA ILE A 708 -41.58 -26.84 -26.77
C ILE A 708 -42.09 -28.27 -26.89
N ASN A 709 -41.40 -29.10 -27.69
CA ASN A 709 -41.79 -30.49 -27.91
C ASN A 709 -41.33 -31.45 -26.78
N GLY A 710 -40.77 -30.93 -25.68
CA GLY A 710 -40.27 -31.74 -24.55
C GLY A 710 -39.04 -32.59 -24.88
N LYS A 711 -38.38 -32.33 -26.01
CA LYS A 711 -37.19 -33.07 -26.48
C LYS A 711 -35.87 -32.49 -25.97
N LYS A 712 -35.91 -31.27 -25.41
CA LYS A 712 -34.72 -30.56 -24.96
C LYS A 712 -34.97 -29.78 -23.68
N GLN A 713 -34.04 -29.90 -22.73
CA GLN A 713 -33.97 -29.07 -21.53
C GLN A 713 -33.14 -27.81 -21.84
N ILE A 714 -33.57 -26.65 -21.34
CA ILE A 714 -32.81 -25.41 -21.45
C ILE A 714 -32.00 -25.19 -20.17
N THR A 715 -30.69 -24.99 -20.33
CA THR A 715 -29.80 -24.58 -19.24
C THR A 715 -29.63 -23.06 -19.24
N LEU A 716 -29.81 -22.45 -18.07
CA LEU A 716 -29.67 -21.00 -17.84
C LEU A 716 -28.21 -20.58 -17.64
#